data_AF-A0A9D9QXN2-F1
#
_entry.id   AF-A0A9D9QXN2-F1
#
_cell.length_a   1.000
_cell.length_b   1.000
_cell.length_c   1.000
_cell.angle_alpha   90.00
_cell.angle_beta   90.00
_cell.angle_gamma   90.00
#
_symmetry.space_group_name_H-M   'P 1'
#
loop_
_entity.id
_entity.type
_entity.pdbx_description
1 polymer ?
#
loop_
_entity_poly.entity_id
_entity_poly.type
_entity_poly.pdbx_seq_one_letter_code
_entity_poly.pdbx_strand_id
1 'polypeptide(L)'
;MSTREGSLEAPKRHPIDWKNPDFHNETSLFQEMERVFDICHGCRRCVNLCTAFPRLFDLIDEGTSGELDGVNKNQLWEVVDRCYLCDMCFMTKCPYVPPHEWNIDFPHLMLRAKTVKYKNQGAGFRDKLLSSTDLMGKLATIPVVVQTVNTINKAPATRKLMDSMLGIHADRKLPEYTAQKFRSSAKPNDTFAVKNGARTPGKVAIYATCYINYNEPGIGHDLLKILEHNEIPACLVEKEACCGMPKLELGDLEAVEKLKNENIPHLLKLAQAGYAILSAVPSCTLMYKQELPLMFPDEEAVQTVAAAMFDPFEYLSLRKQDNLLKTNFKKSLGKVAYHIPCHQRVQNIGKKTRDILQLIPDTTITTVERCSGHDGTWGVKSEHFADSMKIGRPVFKQMAASDPDYISSDCAIAARHIEQGIGVSKAQKLHPLTLLHMAYGEHTDPQTAIDPDQPIIGTTQPGEKYMTSITRDSLLTLEAYAKIRKDFRAQVIAHKKTRKILLGENIILIFEDALTVRYQIQEMLHVERIFQEEEIVHELETYTPLIPDGHNWKATMMIEYTDPAIRAAKLATLIGIEDKVWVRVAGHAPVYAIADEDLERENSEKTSSVHFLRFELTSEMIQSVHQGATLSMGADHPAYQASMDIVDAGIRASLLKDLSTA
;
A
#
# COMPACT_ATOMS: atom_id res chain seq x y z
N MET A 1 0.59 35.28 -17.96
CA MET A 1 0.37 33.83 -18.15
C MET A 1 0.01 33.27 -16.78
N SER A 2 -1.10 32.55 -16.63
CA SER A 2 -1.44 31.96 -15.33
C SER A 2 -0.41 30.88 -15.01
N THR A 3 0.48 31.13 -14.05
CA THR A 3 1.33 30.12 -13.45
C THR A 3 0.41 29.09 -12.77
N ARG A 4 0.14 27.99 -13.47
CA ARG A 4 -0.50 26.82 -12.88
C ARG A 4 0.57 26.12 -12.05
N GLU A 5 0.25 25.77 -10.81
CA GLU A 5 1.16 25.06 -9.91
C GLU A 5 1.35 23.61 -10.41
N GLY A 6 2.61 23.25 -10.72
CA GLY A 6 3.00 21.90 -11.18
C GLY A 6 3.11 21.72 -12.69
N SER A 7 3.91 20.72 -13.10
CA SER A 7 4.02 20.31 -14.51
C SER A 7 2.79 19.51 -14.95
N LEU A 8 2.23 19.84 -16.11
CA LEU A 8 1.22 19.01 -16.80
C LEU A 8 1.85 17.98 -17.75
N GLU A 9 3.17 18.02 -17.90
CA GLU A 9 3.92 17.12 -18.78
C GLU A 9 4.25 15.80 -18.06
N ALA A 10 4.49 14.75 -18.83
CA ALA A 10 4.91 13.46 -18.29
C ALA A 10 6.26 13.61 -17.55
N PRO A 11 6.42 13.01 -16.35
CA PRO A 11 7.68 13.05 -15.62
C PRO A 11 8.84 12.54 -16.47
N LYS A 12 9.96 13.27 -16.47
CA LYS A 12 11.21 12.87 -17.12
C LYS A 12 12.22 12.44 -16.07
N ARG A 13 12.72 11.21 -16.16
CA ARG A 13 13.85 10.73 -15.37
C ARG A 13 15.17 11.08 -16.06
N HIS A 14 16.13 11.61 -15.28
CA HIS A 14 17.48 11.87 -15.75
C HIS A 14 18.41 10.67 -15.44
N PRO A 15 19.42 10.39 -16.29
CA PRO A 15 20.44 9.41 -15.96
C PRO A 15 21.16 9.73 -14.64
N ILE A 16 21.58 8.68 -13.95
CA ILE A 16 22.30 8.76 -12.68
C ILE A 16 23.79 8.85 -12.98
N ASP A 17 24.38 10.03 -12.79
CA ASP A 17 25.81 10.29 -13.07
C ASP A 17 26.74 9.79 -11.96
N TRP A 18 26.57 8.54 -11.53
CA TRP A 18 27.23 7.98 -10.34
C TRP A 18 28.75 7.80 -10.48
N LYS A 19 29.27 7.81 -11.72
CA LYS A 19 30.69 7.71 -12.03
C LYS A 19 31.42 9.06 -11.96
N ASN A 20 30.68 10.17 -11.99
CA ASN A 20 31.26 11.49 -11.84
C ASN A 20 31.74 11.69 -10.40
N PRO A 21 32.99 12.15 -10.17
CA PRO A 21 33.50 12.43 -8.83
C PRO A 21 32.60 13.37 -8.01
N ASP A 22 31.90 14.33 -8.65
CA ASP A 22 30.99 15.25 -7.95
C ASP A 22 29.74 14.58 -7.40
N PHE A 23 29.33 13.43 -7.95
CA PHE A 23 28.23 12.63 -7.39
C PHE A 23 28.52 12.23 -5.93
N HIS A 24 29.80 12.03 -5.61
CA HIS A 24 30.27 11.65 -4.29
C HIS A 24 30.68 12.84 -3.41
N ASN A 25 30.52 14.07 -3.89
CA ASN A 25 30.85 15.28 -3.14
C ASN A 25 29.77 15.54 -2.09
N GLU A 26 30.15 15.40 -0.82
CA GLU A 26 29.23 15.55 0.32
C GLU A 26 28.69 16.98 0.47
N THR A 27 29.48 18.01 0.19
CA THR A 27 29.04 19.40 0.22
C THR A 27 27.94 19.68 -0.82
N SER A 28 28.16 19.25 -2.07
CA SER A 28 27.19 19.34 -3.17
C SER A 28 25.93 18.51 -2.88
N LEU A 29 26.09 17.34 -2.25
CA LEU A 29 24.96 16.53 -1.79
C LEU A 29 24.11 17.28 -0.76
N PHE A 30 24.72 17.85 0.29
CA PHE A 30 23.96 18.56 1.32
C PHE A 30 23.27 19.81 0.78
N GLN A 31 23.90 20.55 -0.14
CA GLN A 31 23.26 21.67 -0.83
C GLN A 31 22.00 21.24 -1.60
N GLU A 32 22.06 20.11 -2.29
CA GLU A 32 20.92 19.58 -3.02
C GLU A 32 19.84 19.00 -2.08
N MET A 33 20.24 18.35 -0.99
CA MET A 33 19.33 17.94 0.09
C MET A 33 18.62 19.14 0.69
N GLU A 34 19.33 20.22 0.99
CA GLU A 34 18.74 21.45 1.51
C GLU A 34 17.68 22.00 0.55
N ARG A 35 18.03 22.14 -0.73
CA ARG A 35 17.10 22.63 -1.77
C ARG A 35 15.85 21.76 -1.88
N VAL A 36 16.01 20.44 -1.98
CA VAL A 36 14.88 19.52 -2.18
C VAL A 36 14.02 19.41 -0.93
N PHE A 37 14.63 19.38 0.25
CA PHE A 37 13.92 19.23 1.52
C PHE A 37 13.12 20.49 1.86
N ASP A 38 13.66 21.67 1.58
CA ASP A 38 12.96 22.96 1.74
C ASP A 38 11.69 23.00 0.88
N ILE A 39 11.79 22.62 -0.40
CA ILE A 39 10.62 22.57 -1.29
C ILE A 39 9.61 21.51 -0.84
N CYS A 40 10.12 20.35 -0.39
CA CYS A 40 9.28 19.28 0.14
C CYS A 40 8.55 19.72 1.43
N HIS A 41 9.21 20.52 2.28
CA HIS A 41 8.64 21.11 3.49
C HIS A 41 7.55 22.13 3.17
N GLY A 42 7.76 22.99 2.18
CA GLY A 42 6.73 23.94 1.74
C GLY A 42 5.47 23.24 1.19
N CYS A 43 5.62 22.09 0.53
CA CYS A 43 4.52 21.39 -0.12
C CYS A 43 3.81 20.34 0.78
N ARG A 44 4.57 19.60 1.59
CA ARG A 44 4.15 18.47 2.46
C ARG A 44 3.26 17.38 1.86
N ARG A 45 2.99 17.40 0.55
CA ARG A 45 2.05 16.49 -0.13
C ARG A 45 2.40 15.00 -0.01
N CYS A 46 3.68 14.68 0.16
CA CYS A 46 4.18 13.31 0.26
C CYS A 46 4.12 12.72 1.68
N VAL A 47 3.61 13.45 2.69
CA VAL A 47 3.60 13.04 4.11
C VAL A 47 3.03 11.64 4.35
N ASN A 48 2.00 11.24 3.59
CA ASN A 48 1.30 9.96 3.79
C ASN A 48 1.85 8.79 2.94
N LEU A 49 2.97 8.98 2.22
CA LEU A 49 3.53 7.95 1.34
C LEU A 49 4.43 6.95 2.07
N CYS A 50 5.38 7.45 2.87
CA CYS A 50 6.39 6.66 3.56
C CYS A 50 6.87 7.41 4.81
N THR A 51 7.77 6.82 5.58
CA THR A 51 8.27 7.41 6.84
C THR A 51 9.36 8.46 6.65
N ALA A 52 9.92 8.61 5.45
CA ALA A 52 10.95 9.62 5.18
C ALA A 52 10.40 11.05 5.29
N PHE A 53 9.22 11.32 4.72
CA PHE A 53 8.63 12.66 4.72
C PHE A 53 8.12 13.12 6.09
N PRO A 54 7.36 12.32 6.87
CA PRO A 54 7.05 12.64 8.25
C PRO A 54 8.31 12.96 9.06
N ARG A 55 9.35 12.13 8.97
CA ARG A 55 10.58 12.38 9.71
C ARG A 55 11.26 13.69 9.28
N LEU A 56 11.27 13.99 7.98
CA LEU A 56 11.78 15.27 7.49
C LEU A 56 11.01 16.45 8.09
N PHE A 57 9.68 16.38 8.11
CA PHE A 57 8.85 17.45 8.61
C PHE A 57 8.96 17.60 10.13
N ASP A 58 9.01 16.49 10.87
CA ASP A 58 9.24 16.49 12.31
C ASP A 58 10.58 17.17 12.64
N LEU A 59 11.65 16.83 11.91
CA LEU A 59 12.97 17.46 12.12
C LEU A 59 12.95 18.98 11.92
N ILE A 60 12.21 19.46 10.92
CA ILE A 60 12.10 20.89 10.63
C ILE A 60 11.21 21.60 11.67
N ASP A 61 10.07 21.01 12.01
CA ASP A 61 9.12 21.55 12.98
C ASP A 61 9.73 21.60 14.40
N GLU A 62 10.61 20.66 14.75
CA GLU A 62 11.38 20.62 16.00
C GLU A 62 12.64 21.51 15.96
N GLY A 63 13.00 22.05 14.79
CA GLY A 63 14.18 22.87 14.57
C GLY A 63 14.11 24.24 15.26
N THR A 64 15.26 24.90 15.43
CA THR A 64 15.34 26.17 16.18
C THR A 64 14.63 27.35 15.51
N SER A 65 14.46 27.31 14.19
CA SER A 65 13.79 28.33 13.37
C SER A 65 12.39 27.91 12.90
N GLY A 66 12.04 26.63 12.99
CA GLY A 66 10.88 26.04 12.29
C GLY A 66 11.06 25.89 10.78
N GLU A 67 12.27 26.16 10.27
CA GLU A 67 12.66 26.06 8.86
C GLU A 67 13.89 25.14 8.75
N LEU A 68 14.27 24.75 7.52
CA LEU A 68 15.34 23.76 7.32
C LEU A 68 16.71 24.22 7.85
N ASP A 69 16.97 25.52 7.91
CA ASP A 69 18.20 26.09 8.47
C ASP A 69 18.36 25.86 9.98
N GLY A 70 17.25 25.58 10.69
CA GLY A 70 17.22 25.23 12.10
C GLY A 70 17.49 23.75 12.40
N VAL A 71 17.67 22.92 11.37
CA VAL A 71 17.88 21.47 11.49
C VAL A 71 19.37 21.13 11.52
N ASN A 72 19.78 20.29 12.46
CA ASN A 72 21.14 19.76 12.45
C ASN A 72 21.34 18.85 11.22
N LYS A 73 22.30 19.19 10.35
CA LYS A 73 22.60 18.44 9.12
C LYS A 73 22.81 16.94 9.34
N ASN A 74 23.36 16.55 10.48
CA ASN A 74 23.58 15.13 10.79
C ASN A 74 22.27 14.35 10.97
N GLN A 75 21.16 15.00 11.35
CA GLN A 75 19.86 14.36 11.49
C GLN A 75 19.19 14.10 10.14
N LEU A 76 19.63 14.77 9.05
CA LEU A 76 19.10 14.53 7.71
C LEU A 76 19.37 13.10 7.22
N TRP A 77 20.39 12.42 7.77
CA TRP A 77 20.64 11.00 7.51
C TRP A 77 19.48 10.10 7.97
N GLU A 78 18.69 10.52 8.96
CA GLU A 78 17.52 9.78 9.39
C GLU A 78 16.43 9.75 8.30
N VAL A 79 16.32 10.81 7.50
CA VAL A 79 15.43 10.87 6.34
C VAL A 79 15.94 9.92 5.24
N VAL A 80 17.25 9.93 5.00
CA VAL A 80 17.92 9.05 4.03
C VAL A 80 17.71 7.57 4.37
N ASP A 81 17.84 7.19 5.64
CA ASP A 81 17.69 5.81 6.10
C ASP A 81 16.24 5.30 6.03
N ARG A 82 15.26 6.22 6.13
CA ARG A 82 13.83 5.92 5.99
C ARG A 82 13.33 5.91 4.55
N CYS A 83 14.10 6.46 3.61
CA CYS A 83 13.81 6.32 2.20
C CYS A 83 14.23 4.95 1.70
N TYR A 84 13.30 4.28 1.03
CA TYR A 84 13.51 2.96 0.49
C TYR A 84 13.38 2.87 -1.03
N LEU A 85 13.57 3.98 -1.73
CA LEU A 85 13.71 4.02 -3.19
C LEU A 85 12.55 3.39 -3.99
N CYS A 86 11.34 3.36 -3.44
CA CYS A 86 10.18 2.80 -4.15
C CYS A 86 9.64 3.68 -5.30
N ASP A 87 10.21 4.87 -5.51
CA ASP A 87 9.88 5.82 -6.58
C ASP A 87 8.44 6.37 -6.64
N MET A 88 7.56 5.95 -5.73
CA MET A 88 6.16 6.38 -5.75
C MET A 88 5.98 7.88 -5.56
N CYS A 89 6.85 8.55 -4.79
CA CYS A 89 6.78 10.00 -4.59
C CYS A 89 7.08 10.77 -5.89
N PHE A 90 8.04 10.30 -6.69
CA PHE A 90 8.35 10.84 -8.01
C PHE A 90 7.22 10.54 -9.00
N MET A 91 6.79 9.28 -9.07
CA MET A 91 5.88 8.83 -10.14
C MET A 91 4.43 9.31 -9.96
N THR A 92 3.95 9.48 -8.72
CA THR A 92 2.49 9.63 -8.49
C THR A 92 2.07 10.82 -7.64
N LYS A 93 2.98 11.49 -6.93
CA LYS A 93 2.59 12.54 -5.97
C LYS A 93 3.25 13.89 -6.20
N CYS A 94 4.55 13.92 -6.53
CA CYS A 94 5.29 15.17 -6.64
C CYS A 94 4.90 15.93 -7.92
N PRO A 95 4.36 17.15 -7.83
CA PRO A 95 4.04 17.96 -9.01
C PRO A 95 5.26 18.68 -9.61
N TYR A 96 6.41 18.58 -8.94
CA TYR A 96 7.63 19.34 -9.18
C TYR A 96 8.77 18.51 -9.77
N VAL A 97 8.44 17.30 -10.25
CA VAL A 97 9.37 16.44 -10.98
C VAL A 97 9.73 17.06 -12.34
N PRO A 98 10.88 16.70 -12.94
CA PRO A 98 11.25 17.20 -14.25
C PRO A 98 10.15 16.86 -15.27
N PRO A 99 9.84 17.75 -16.23
CA PRO A 99 10.59 18.95 -16.62
C PRO A 99 10.23 20.23 -15.84
N HIS A 100 9.53 20.13 -14.70
CA HIS A 100 9.31 21.30 -13.83
C HIS A 100 10.65 21.93 -13.44
N GLU A 101 10.70 23.26 -13.36
CA GLU A 101 11.94 24.03 -13.09
C GLU A 101 12.61 23.66 -11.77
N TRP A 102 11.84 23.20 -10.78
CA TRP A 102 12.36 22.74 -9.49
C TRP A 102 13.01 21.35 -9.56
N ASN A 103 12.81 20.59 -10.64
CA ASN A 103 13.58 19.40 -10.97
C ASN A 103 13.72 18.41 -9.78
N ILE A 104 12.62 18.11 -9.08
CA ILE A 104 12.67 17.30 -7.86
C ILE A 104 12.74 15.82 -8.21
N ASP A 105 13.87 15.22 -7.84
CA ASP A 105 14.09 13.78 -7.89
C ASP A 105 14.49 13.27 -6.50
N PHE A 106 13.51 13.20 -5.60
CA PHE A 106 13.74 12.76 -4.23
C PHE A 106 14.37 11.35 -4.14
N PRO A 107 13.89 10.34 -4.88
CA PRO A 107 14.48 9.00 -4.80
C PRO A 107 15.94 8.95 -5.26
N HIS A 108 16.31 9.56 -6.39
CA HIS A 108 17.71 9.53 -6.83
C HIS A 108 18.62 10.38 -5.93
N LEU A 109 18.10 11.45 -5.32
CA LEU A 109 18.84 12.18 -4.30
C LEU A 109 19.11 11.30 -3.07
N MET A 110 18.12 10.51 -2.64
CA MET A 110 18.31 9.56 -1.54
C MET A 110 19.26 8.42 -1.93
N LEU A 111 19.24 7.96 -3.18
CA LEU A 111 20.22 7.01 -3.70
C LEU A 111 21.64 7.60 -3.64
N ARG A 112 21.84 8.84 -4.13
CA ARG A 112 23.12 9.56 -4.04
C ARG A 112 23.59 9.66 -2.58
N ALA A 113 22.71 10.03 -1.66
CA ALA A 113 23.02 10.10 -0.24
C ALA A 113 23.44 8.74 0.33
N LYS A 114 22.71 7.68 0.01
CA LYS A 114 23.05 6.30 0.42
C LYS A 114 24.39 5.87 -0.17
N THR A 115 24.70 6.22 -1.41
CA THR A 115 26.00 5.92 -2.04
C THR A 115 27.15 6.64 -1.34
N VAL A 116 27.01 7.94 -1.04
CA VAL A 116 28.02 8.69 -0.26
C VAL A 116 28.22 8.04 1.11
N LYS A 117 27.13 7.71 1.80
CA LYS A 117 27.18 7.03 3.10
C LYS A 117 27.86 5.66 3.01
N TYR A 118 27.53 4.87 2.00
CA TYR A 118 28.13 3.55 1.76
C TYR A 118 29.63 3.67 1.46
N LYS A 119 30.05 4.65 0.67
CA LYS A 119 31.48 4.88 0.36
C LYS A 119 32.28 5.25 1.61
N ASN A 120 31.70 6.06 2.49
CA ASN A 120 32.37 6.54 3.70
C ASN A 120 32.39 5.50 4.84
N GLN A 121 31.32 4.72 4.99
CA GLN A 121 31.10 3.86 6.17
C GLN A 121 31.05 2.36 5.83
N GLY A 122 30.83 2.02 4.56
CA GLY A 122 30.45 0.68 4.12
C GLY A 122 29.08 0.25 4.64
N ALA A 123 28.72 -1.01 4.35
CA ALA A 123 27.58 -1.66 5.00
C ALA A 123 28.00 -2.45 6.25
N GLY A 124 27.14 -2.43 7.26
CA GLY A 124 27.23 -3.32 8.42
C GLY A 124 27.10 -4.79 8.03
N PHE A 125 27.49 -5.69 8.95
CA PHE A 125 27.43 -7.13 8.70
C PHE A 125 26.02 -7.62 8.34
N ARG A 126 24.99 -7.15 9.05
CA ARG A 126 23.57 -7.43 8.77
C ARG A 126 23.19 -7.07 7.33
N ASP A 127 23.51 -5.85 6.90
CA ASP A 127 23.12 -5.35 5.58
C ASP A 127 23.86 -6.10 4.46
N LYS A 128 25.13 -6.43 4.67
CA LYS A 128 25.89 -7.30 3.77
C LYS A 128 25.27 -8.69 3.66
N LEU A 129 24.83 -9.27 4.78
CA LEU A 129 24.15 -10.57 4.81
C LEU A 129 22.83 -10.53 4.03
N LEU A 130 21.94 -9.59 4.36
CA LEU A 130 20.59 -9.48 3.77
C LEU A 130 20.63 -9.13 2.27
N SER A 131 21.60 -8.33 1.83
CA SER A 131 21.75 -7.97 0.42
C SER A 131 22.48 -9.01 -0.44
N SER A 132 23.09 -10.04 0.17
CA SER A 132 23.85 -11.09 -0.53
C SER A 132 22.96 -12.30 -0.86
N THR A 133 21.82 -12.04 -1.50
CA THR A 133 20.74 -13.02 -1.73
C THR A 133 21.20 -14.29 -2.44
N ASP A 134 22.06 -14.18 -3.46
CA ASP A 134 22.59 -15.35 -4.18
C ASP A 134 23.52 -16.20 -3.34
N LEU A 135 24.42 -15.58 -2.56
CA LEU A 135 25.33 -16.29 -1.69
C LEU A 135 24.54 -17.04 -0.60
N MET A 136 23.58 -16.34 0.02
CA MET A 136 22.71 -16.93 1.03
C MET A 136 21.85 -18.05 0.45
N GLY A 137 21.24 -17.85 -0.71
CA GLY A 137 20.47 -18.88 -1.39
C GLY A 137 21.30 -20.12 -1.73
N LYS A 138 22.51 -19.96 -2.28
CA LYS A 138 23.40 -21.09 -2.60
C LYS A 138 23.78 -21.90 -1.37
N LEU A 139 24.03 -21.26 -0.22
CA LEU A 139 24.38 -21.93 1.03
C LEU A 139 23.16 -22.55 1.72
N ALA A 140 22.05 -21.82 1.80
CA ALA A 140 20.86 -22.24 2.52
C ALA A 140 20.07 -23.34 1.80
N THR A 141 20.25 -23.52 0.48
CA THR A 141 19.57 -24.57 -0.30
C THR A 141 20.38 -25.87 -0.43
N ILE A 142 21.53 -25.98 0.24
CA ILE A 142 22.29 -27.25 0.30
C ILE A 142 21.40 -28.31 0.97
N PRO A 143 21.27 -29.54 0.41
CA PRO A 143 20.54 -30.62 1.05
C PRO A 143 20.97 -30.82 2.51
N VAL A 144 20.03 -31.12 3.41
CA VAL A 144 20.19 -31.17 4.88
C VAL A 144 20.37 -29.79 5.54
N VAL A 145 21.12 -28.86 4.95
CA VAL A 145 21.27 -27.49 5.46
C VAL A 145 19.92 -26.75 5.42
N VAL A 146 19.16 -26.90 4.34
CA VAL A 146 17.86 -26.23 4.17
C VAL A 146 16.85 -26.53 5.28
N GLN A 147 16.75 -27.80 5.70
CA GLN A 147 15.86 -28.21 6.80
C GLN A 147 16.27 -27.55 8.11
N THR A 148 17.59 -27.47 8.35
CA THR A 148 18.16 -26.84 9.53
C THR A 148 17.88 -25.33 9.53
N VAL A 149 18.16 -24.65 8.41
CA VAL A 149 17.92 -23.20 8.25
C VAL A 149 16.45 -22.85 8.44
N ASN A 150 15.53 -23.59 7.81
CA ASN A 150 14.10 -23.32 7.94
C ASN A 150 13.58 -23.60 9.36
N THR A 151 14.08 -24.66 10.02
CA THR A 151 13.72 -24.95 11.42
C THR A 151 14.21 -23.86 12.36
N ILE A 152 15.47 -23.42 12.19
CA ILE A 152 16.07 -22.31 12.92
C ILE A 152 15.27 -21.01 12.72
N ASN A 153 14.88 -20.71 11.48
CA ASN A 153 14.11 -19.52 11.15
C ASN A 153 12.66 -19.55 11.66
N LYS A 154 12.16 -20.69 12.13
CA LYS A 154 10.82 -20.82 12.74
C LYS A 154 10.87 -20.89 14.27
N ALA A 155 12.04 -21.18 14.86
CA ALA A 155 12.18 -21.36 16.30
C ALA A 155 12.16 -20.01 17.05
N PRO A 156 11.19 -19.77 17.98
CA PRO A 156 11.07 -18.48 18.67
C PRO A 156 12.32 -18.05 19.44
N ALA A 157 13.01 -19.00 20.09
CA ALA A 157 14.25 -18.73 20.82
C ALA A 157 15.36 -18.24 19.90
N THR A 158 15.52 -18.85 18.72
CA THR A 158 16.53 -18.43 17.76
C THR A 158 16.15 -17.12 17.08
N ARG A 159 14.86 -16.87 16.83
CA ARG A 159 14.38 -15.57 16.33
C ARG A 159 14.72 -14.42 17.29
N LYS A 160 14.51 -14.60 18.60
CA LYS A 160 14.92 -13.61 19.62
C LYS A 160 16.44 -13.38 19.64
N LEU A 161 17.22 -14.45 19.48
CA LEU A 161 18.68 -14.33 19.39
C LEU A 161 19.12 -13.57 18.13
N MET A 162 18.53 -13.88 16.97
CA MET A 162 18.80 -13.19 15.70
C MET A 162 18.43 -11.71 15.77
N ASP A 163 17.34 -11.37 16.45
CA ASP A 163 16.95 -9.99 16.71
C ASP A 163 18.02 -9.27 17.54
N SER A 164 18.36 -9.83 18.70
CA SER A 164 19.35 -9.21 19.60
C SER A 164 20.75 -9.10 19.01
N MET A 165 21.19 -10.03 18.15
CA MET A 165 22.54 -10.06 17.60
C MET A 165 22.66 -9.36 16.24
N LEU A 166 21.66 -9.55 15.38
CA LEU A 166 21.70 -9.12 13.98
C LEU A 166 20.63 -8.07 13.67
N GLY A 167 19.79 -7.64 14.60
CA GLY A 167 18.75 -6.65 14.35
C GLY A 167 17.76 -7.08 13.27
N ILE A 168 17.49 -8.39 13.16
CA ILE A 168 16.48 -8.98 12.29
C ILE A 168 15.29 -9.31 13.19
N HIS A 169 14.20 -8.55 13.08
CA HIS A 169 13.11 -8.58 14.06
C HIS A 169 12.56 -9.99 14.29
N ALA A 170 12.40 -10.38 15.55
CA ALA A 170 12.02 -11.74 15.93
C ALA A 170 10.69 -12.17 15.28
N ASP A 171 9.70 -11.28 15.27
CA ASP A 171 8.35 -11.54 14.75
C ASP A 171 8.23 -11.46 13.22
N ARG A 172 9.28 -11.08 12.49
CA ARG A 172 9.21 -11.03 11.03
C ARG A 172 9.13 -12.45 10.45
N LYS A 173 8.07 -12.74 9.67
CA LYS A 173 7.96 -13.98 8.89
C LYS A 173 8.94 -13.94 7.72
N LEU A 174 10.09 -14.61 7.86
CA LEU A 174 11.09 -14.72 6.79
C LEU A 174 10.66 -15.75 5.73
N PRO A 175 11.05 -15.56 4.46
CA PRO A 175 10.80 -16.56 3.43
C PRO A 175 11.62 -17.82 3.71
N GLU A 176 11.00 -18.98 3.47
CA GLU A 176 11.67 -20.27 3.57
C GLU A 176 12.54 -20.53 2.35
N TYR A 177 13.61 -21.31 2.53
CA TYR A 177 14.41 -21.81 1.42
C TYR A 177 13.90 -23.17 0.95
N THR A 178 14.11 -23.50 -0.33
CA THR A 178 13.74 -24.80 -0.91
C THR A 178 14.97 -25.67 -1.19
N ALA A 179 14.83 -27.00 -1.00
CA ALA A 179 15.83 -27.96 -1.45
C ALA A 179 15.80 -28.14 -2.98
N GLN A 180 14.61 -27.98 -3.59
CA GLN A 180 14.38 -28.11 -5.02
C GLN A 180 14.36 -26.74 -5.67
N LYS A 181 15.53 -26.29 -6.13
CA LYS A 181 15.68 -24.99 -6.79
C LYS A 181 15.02 -25.01 -8.16
N PHE A 182 14.34 -23.91 -8.52
CA PHE A 182 13.65 -23.79 -9.80
C PHE A 182 14.56 -24.14 -10.99
N ARG A 183 15.75 -23.54 -11.09
CA ARG A 183 16.64 -23.76 -12.24
C ARG A 183 17.09 -25.22 -12.40
N SER A 184 17.14 -25.98 -11.31
CA SER A 184 17.54 -27.39 -11.34
C SER A 184 16.39 -28.34 -11.71
N SER A 185 15.14 -27.95 -11.46
CA SER A 185 13.94 -28.75 -11.73
C SER A 185 13.16 -28.28 -12.96
N ALA A 186 13.44 -27.08 -13.47
CA ALA A 186 12.75 -26.46 -14.59
C ALA A 186 12.98 -27.22 -15.89
N LYS A 187 11.90 -27.43 -16.63
CA LYS A 187 11.87 -28.11 -17.93
C LYS A 187 11.15 -27.21 -18.93
N PRO A 188 11.81 -26.16 -19.44
CA PRO A 188 11.21 -25.32 -20.47
C PRO A 188 10.98 -26.12 -21.75
N ASN A 189 9.92 -25.79 -22.48
CA ASN A 189 9.60 -26.41 -23.76
C ASN A 189 9.89 -25.43 -24.89
N ASP A 190 10.88 -25.73 -25.72
CA ASP A 190 11.32 -24.92 -26.86
C ASP A 190 10.80 -25.45 -28.21
N THR A 191 9.99 -26.52 -28.19
CA THR A 191 9.57 -27.23 -29.41
C THR A 191 8.39 -26.58 -30.13
N PHE A 192 7.69 -25.65 -29.48
CA PHE A 192 6.58 -24.93 -30.10
C PHE A 192 7.05 -24.01 -31.24
N ALA A 193 6.22 -23.89 -32.28
CA ALA A 193 6.50 -22.96 -33.37
C ALA A 193 6.49 -21.50 -32.87
N VAL A 194 7.52 -20.74 -33.20
CA VAL A 194 7.61 -19.32 -32.83
C VAL A 194 6.54 -18.52 -33.57
N LYS A 195 5.63 -17.90 -32.83
CA LYS A 195 4.55 -17.04 -33.36
C LYS A 195 4.70 -15.62 -32.85
N ASN A 196 5.36 -14.75 -33.60
CA ASN A 196 5.50 -13.32 -33.25
C ASN A 196 4.14 -12.61 -33.28
N GLY A 197 3.94 -11.69 -32.34
CA GLY A 197 2.82 -10.75 -32.35
C GLY A 197 3.26 -9.39 -32.89
N ALA A 198 2.30 -8.48 -33.09
CA ALA A 198 2.60 -7.11 -33.49
C ALA A 198 3.34 -6.32 -32.38
N ARG A 199 3.15 -6.70 -31.12
CA ARG A 199 3.71 -6.02 -29.94
C ARG A 199 4.69 -6.87 -29.16
N THR A 200 4.80 -8.16 -29.47
CA THR A 200 5.52 -9.13 -28.64
C THR A 200 6.34 -10.12 -29.46
N PRO A 201 7.58 -10.42 -29.04
CA PRO A 201 8.30 -11.59 -29.53
C PRO A 201 7.54 -12.89 -29.25
N GLY A 202 7.65 -13.84 -30.18
CA GLY A 202 6.94 -15.13 -30.12
C GLY A 202 7.64 -16.22 -29.32
N LYS A 203 8.74 -15.91 -28.64
CA LYS A 203 9.53 -16.83 -27.82
C LYS A 203 10.06 -16.13 -26.58
N VAL A 204 10.22 -16.89 -25.50
CA VAL A 204 10.47 -16.35 -24.16
C VAL A 204 11.73 -16.93 -23.54
N ALA A 205 12.51 -16.09 -22.88
CA ALA A 205 13.57 -16.51 -21.98
C ALA A 205 13.20 -16.13 -20.54
N ILE A 206 13.37 -17.05 -19.59
CA ILE A 206 13.06 -16.79 -18.19
C ILE A 206 14.34 -16.45 -17.44
N TYR A 207 14.38 -15.23 -16.90
CA TYR A 207 15.34 -14.84 -15.86
C TYR A 207 14.73 -15.22 -14.52
N ALA A 208 15.25 -16.28 -13.89
CA ALA A 208 14.54 -16.90 -12.78
C ALA A 208 14.54 -16.04 -11.53
N THR A 209 15.51 -15.14 -11.35
CA THR A 209 15.73 -14.36 -10.10
C THR A 209 16.21 -15.22 -8.94
N CYS A 210 16.83 -14.57 -7.94
CA CYS A 210 17.25 -15.26 -6.72
C CYS A 210 16.05 -15.78 -5.91
N TYR A 211 14.96 -15.02 -5.81
CA TYR A 211 13.84 -15.36 -4.95
C TYR A 211 13.05 -16.59 -5.45
N ILE A 212 12.68 -16.65 -6.72
CA ILE A 212 11.99 -17.83 -7.27
C ILE A 212 12.94 -19.03 -7.26
N ASN A 213 14.23 -18.84 -7.55
CA ASN A 213 15.16 -19.96 -7.56
C ASN A 213 15.38 -20.61 -6.18
N TYR A 214 15.46 -19.81 -5.11
CA TYR A 214 15.84 -20.31 -3.78
C TYR A 214 14.71 -20.38 -2.76
N ASN A 215 13.60 -19.64 -2.94
CA ASN A 215 12.51 -19.55 -1.96
C ASN A 215 11.18 -20.09 -2.49
N GLU A 216 10.67 -19.54 -3.60
CA GLU A 216 9.35 -19.91 -4.15
C GLU A 216 9.42 -20.39 -5.61
N PRO A 217 10.01 -21.59 -5.85
CA PRO A 217 10.21 -22.13 -7.20
C PRO A 217 8.90 -22.43 -7.95
N GLY A 218 7.81 -22.66 -7.22
CA GLY A 218 6.48 -22.91 -7.79
C GLY A 218 6.05 -21.82 -8.77
N ILE A 219 6.36 -20.55 -8.46
CA ILE A 219 6.03 -19.40 -9.32
C ILE A 219 6.65 -19.54 -10.72
N GLY A 220 7.91 -19.99 -10.78
CA GLY A 220 8.59 -20.22 -12.06
C GLY A 220 8.04 -21.42 -12.81
N HIS A 221 7.65 -22.48 -12.09
CA HIS A 221 7.02 -23.66 -12.71
C HIS A 221 5.63 -23.33 -13.28
N ASP A 222 4.84 -22.52 -12.57
CA ASP A 222 3.56 -22.02 -13.06
C ASP A 222 3.74 -21.15 -14.31
N LEU A 223 4.77 -20.30 -14.36
CA LEU A 223 5.09 -19.53 -15.56
C LEU A 223 5.40 -20.44 -16.75
N LEU A 224 6.21 -21.48 -16.56
CA LEU A 224 6.50 -22.45 -17.62
C LEU A 224 5.23 -23.15 -18.13
N LYS A 225 4.32 -23.51 -17.22
CA LYS A 225 3.04 -24.14 -17.57
C LYS A 225 2.11 -23.19 -18.32
N ILE A 226 2.04 -21.93 -17.92
CA ILE A 226 1.30 -20.89 -18.65
C ILE A 226 1.85 -20.71 -20.08
N LEU A 227 3.18 -20.68 -20.23
CA LEU A 227 3.82 -20.56 -21.55
C LEU A 227 3.55 -21.80 -22.41
N GLU A 228 3.63 -23.00 -21.83
CA GLU A 228 3.32 -24.27 -22.48
C GLU A 228 1.85 -24.33 -22.93
N HIS A 229 0.91 -23.96 -22.07
CA HIS A 229 -0.51 -23.88 -22.40
C HIS A 229 -0.74 -22.97 -23.62
N ASN A 230 -0.04 -21.83 -23.66
CA ASN A 230 -0.12 -20.86 -24.75
C ASN A 230 0.75 -21.20 -25.96
N GLU A 231 1.39 -22.37 -26.01
CA GLU A 231 2.30 -22.81 -27.08
C GLU A 231 3.44 -21.81 -27.35
N ILE A 232 3.98 -21.20 -26.30
CA ILE A 232 5.06 -20.23 -26.40
C ILE A 232 6.38 -20.97 -26.13
N PRO A 233 7.28 -21.11 -27.12
CA PRO A 233 8.57 -21.73 -26.90
C PRO A 233 9.38 -20.92 -25.90
N ALA A 234 9.89 -21.60 -24.88
CA ALA A 234 10.58 -20.99 -23.76
C ALA A 234 11.97 -21.61 -23.54
N CYS A 235 12.89 -20.83 -22.99
CA CYS A 235 14.16 -21.31 -22.45
C CYS A 235 14.47 -20.61 -21.11
N LEU A 236 15.48 -21.10 -20.39
CA LEU A 236 16.04 -20.37 -19.25
C LEU A 236 17.25 -19.55 -19.70
N VAL A 237 17.50 -18.43 -19.03
CA VAL A 237 18.79 -17.74 -19.13
C VAL A 237 19.89 -18.71 -18.66
N GLU A 238 20.91 -18.92 -19.48
CA GLU A 238 21.96 -19.94 -19.28
C GLU A 238 22.66 -19.78 -17.93
N LYS A 239 23.04 -18.54 -17.60
CA LYS A 239 23.66 -18.16 -16.33
C LYS A 239 23.07 -16.83 -15.88
N GLU A 240 22.83 -16.73 -14.59
CA GLU A 240 22.34 -15.52 -13.96
C GLU A 240 22.87 -15.41 -12.53
N ALA A 241 23.02 -14.16 -12.11
CA ALA A 241 23.23 -13.72 -10.74
C ALA A 241 22.08 -12.79 -10.34
N CYS A 242 21.96 -12.44 -9.05
CA CYS A 242 21.00 -11.45 -8.56
C CYS A 242 21.00 -10.17 -9.40
N CYS A 243 19.82 -9.58 -9.64
CA CYS A 243 19.65 -8.38 -10.46
C CYS A 243 20.40 -7.14 -9.92
N GLY A 244 20.69 -7.12 -8.60
CA GLY A 244 21.39 -6.02 -7.95
C GLY A 244 20.50 -5.07 -7.14
N MET A 245 19.16 -5.22 -7.16
CA MET A 245 18.26 -4.31 -6.43
C MET A 245 18.62 -4.15 -4.93
N PRO A 246 18.90 -5.22 -4.15
CA PRO A 246 19.28 -5.04 -2.75
C PRO A 246 20.63 -4.32 -2.56
N LYS A 247 21.49 -4.27 -3.58
CA LYS A 247 22.75 -3.50 -3.56
C LYS A 247 22.51 -2.04 -3.89
N LEU A 248 21.62 -1.77 -4.85
CA LEU A 248 21.14 -0.43 -5.18
C LEU A 248 20.50 0.24 -3.96
N GLU A 249 19.61 -0.45 -3.26
CA GLU A 249 18.94 0.04 -2.03
C GLU A 249 19.91 0.36 -0.88
N LEU A 250 21.10 -0.23 -0.87
CA LEU A 250 22.17 0.07 0.09
C LEU A 250 23.10 1.21 -0.37
N GLY A 251 23.02 1.63 -1.64
CA GLY A 251 23.97 2.57 -2.25
C GLY A 251 25.27 1.93 -2.74
N ASP A 252 25.38 0.60 -2.79
CA ASP A 252 26.56 -0.16 -3.25
C ASP A 252 26.57 -0.29 -4.78
N LEU A 253 26.81 0.84 -5.46
CA LEU A 253 26.70 0.95 -6.92
C LEU A 253 27.79 0.17 -7.65
N GLU A 254 28.97 -0.01 -7.05
CA GLU A 254 30.03 -0.84 -7.59
C GLU A 254 29.61 -2.32 -7.63
N ALA A 255 28.93 -2.83 -6.59
CA ALA A 255 28.39 -4.18 -6.63
C ALA A 255 27.24 -4.32 -7.63
N VAL A 256 26.42 -3.27 -7.82
CA VAL A 256 25.42 -3.23 -8.89
C VAL A 256 26.09 -3.36 -10.26
N GLU A 257 27.15 -2.58 -10.53
CA GLU A 257 27.89 -2.66 -11.79
C GLU A 257 28.49 -4.06 -12.00
N LYS A 258 29.06 -4.67 -10.95
CA LYS A 258 29.59 -6.04 -11.02
C LYS A 258 28.51 -7.05 -11.40
N LEU A 259 27.35 -7.03 -10.73
CA LEU A 259 26.24 -7.93 -11.02
C LEU A 259 25.64 -7.68 -12.41
N LYS A 260 25.60 -6.41 -12.86
CA LYS A 260 25.23 -6.04 -14.23
C LYS A 260 26.19 -6.68 -15.23
N ASN A 261 27.50 -6.58 -15.01
CA ASN A 261 28.51 -7.15 -15.90
C ASN A 261 28.50 -8.68 -15.93
N GLU A 262 28.05 -9.34 -14.86
CA GLU A 262 27.82 -10.80 -14.85
C GLU A 262 26.58 -11.21 -15.65
N ASN A 263 25.49 -10.42 -15.59
CA ASN A 263 24.20 -10.78 -16.17
C ASN A 263 24.02 -10.35 -17.64
N ILE A 264 24.38 -9.10 -17.97
CA ILE A 264 24.07 -8.48 -19.28
C ILE A 264 24.58 -9.31 -20.46
N PRO A 265 25.78 -9.91 -20.47
CA PRO A 265 26.23 -10.72 -21.61
C PRO A 265 25.28 -11.88 -21.95
N HIS A 266 24.72 -12.54 -20.94
CA HIS A 266 23.79 -13.66 -21.13
C HIS A 266 22.41 -13.21 -21.58
N LEU A 267 21.92 -12.09 -21.03
CA LEU A 267 20.64 -11.50 -21.40
C LEU A 267 20.69 -10.88 -22.81
N LEU A 268 21.80 -10.22 -23.17
CA LEU A 268 21.99 -9.59 -24.47
C LEU A 268 21.93 -10.61 -25.60
N LYS A 269 22.55 -11.79 -25.42
CA LYS A 269 22.49 -12.89 -26.39
C LYS A 269 21.04 -13.29 -26.70
N LEU A 270 20.17 -13.30 -25.69
CA LEU A 270 18.75 -13.64 -25.83
C LEU A 270 17.96 -12.49 -26.46
N ALA A 271 18.21 -11.25 -26.03
CA ALA A 271 17.59 -10.06 -26.60
C ALA A 271 17.89 -9.94 -28.11
N GLN A 272 19.15 -10.08 -28.51
CA GLN A 272 19.58 -10.07 -29.92
C GLN A 272 19.03 -11.25 -30.72
N ALA A 273 18.80 -12.40 -30.07
CA ALA A 273 18.14 -13.53 -30.68
C ALA A 273 16.61 -13.36 -30.79
N GLY A 274 16.05 -12.23 -30.37
CA GLY A 274 14.63 -11.91 -30.48
C GLY A 274 13.76 -12.62 -29.43
N TYR A 275 14.27 -12.85 -28.23
CA TYR A 275 13.47 -13.33 -27.10
C TYR A 275 12.85 -12.17 -26.33
N ALA A 276 11.62 -12.35 -25.86
CA ALA A 276 11.12 -11.60 -24.71
C ALA A 276 11.72 -12.22 -23.44
N ILE A 277 12.32 -11.40 -22.57
CA ILE A 277 12.92 -11.85 -21.32
C ILE A 277 11.92 -11.56 -20.20
N LEU A 278 11.46 -12.61 -19.51
CA LEU A 278 10.48 -12.47 -18.43
C LEU A 278 11.15 -12.64 -17.06
N SER A 279 10.77 -11.77 -16.13
CA SER A 279 11.08 -11.91 -14.71
C SER A 279 9.81 -11.77 -13.87
N ALA A 280 9.48 -12.79 -13.09
CA ALA A 280 8.28 -12.80 -12.25
C ALA A 280 8.48 -12.14 -10.87
N VAL A 281 9.52 -11.32 -10.71
CA VAL A 281 9.72 -10.49 -9.51
C VAL A 281 9.80 -9.02 -9.96
N PRO A 282 8.84 -8.17 -9.57
CA PRO A 282 8.75 -6.79 -10.08
C PRO A 282 10.00 -5.94 -9.87
N SER A 283 10.75 -6.14 -8.77
CA SER A 283 12.01 -5.42 -8.54
C SER A 283 13.08 -5.78 -9.56
N CYS A 284 13.17 -7.05 -9.96
CA CYS A 284 14.13 -7.49 -10.98
C CYS A 284 13.75 -6.93 -12.36
N THR A 285 12.45 -6.91 -12.69
CA THR A 285 11.96 -6.30 -13.93
C THR A 285 12.27 -4.80 -13.95
N LEU A 286 11.96 -4.08 -12.88
CA LEU A 286 12.27 -2.65 -12.74
C LEU A 286 13.78 -2.38 -12.88
N MET A 287 14.62 -3.20 -12.24
CA MET A 287 16.08 -3.07 -12.29
C MET A 287 16.60 -3.06 -13.72
N TYR A 288 16.16 -4.01 -14.55
CA TYR A 288 16.61 -4.10 -15.95
C TYR A 288 15.90 -3.12 -16.89
N LYS A 289 14.60 -2.83 -16.66
CA LYS A 289 13.84 -1.92 -17.54
C LYS A 289 14.14 -0.44 -17.30
N GLN A 290 14.54 -0.04 -16.09
CA GLN A 290 14.67 1.38 -15.74
C GLN A 290 15.98 1.70 -14.99
N GLU A 291 16.28 1.04 -13.86
CA GLU A 291 17.42 1.44 -13.01
C GLU A 291 18.78 1.32 -13.72
N LEU A 292 19.08 0.15 -14.30
CA LEU A 292 20.32 -0.06 -15.04
C LEU A 292 20.43 0.86 -16.27
N PRO A 293 19.38 1.04 -17.10
CA PRO A 293 19.39 2.04 -18.16
C PRO A 293 19.70 3.46 -17.69
N LEU A 294 19.24 3.86 -16.51
CA LEU A 294 19.53 5.19 -15.94
C LEU A 294 20.96 5.28 -15.41
N MET A 295 21.52 4.21 -14.87
CA MET A 295 22.92 4.15 -14.39
C MET A 295 23.95 4.00 -15.52
N PHE A 296 23.55 3.41 -16.66
CA PHE A 296 24.40 3.09 -17.80
C PHE A 296 23.74 3.51 -19.13
N PRO A 297 23.42 4.81 -19.30
CA PRO A 297 22.67 5.30 -20.46
C PRO A 297 23.39 5.07 -21.79
N ASP A 298 24.73 5.10 -21.78
CA ASP A 298 25.57 4.98 -22.99
C ASP A 298 25.92 3.53 -23.35
N GLU A 299 25.53 2.55 -22.51
CA GLU A 299 25.79 1.14 -22.80
C GLU A 299 24.67 0.52 -23.64
N GLU A 300 24.87 0.42 -24.96
CA GLU A 300 23.89 -0.16 -25.91
C GLU A 300 23.41 -1.56 -25.48
N ALA A 301 24.30 -2.38 -24.90
CA ALA A 301 23.95 -3.69 -24.39
C ALA A 301 22.89 -3.64 -23.28
N VAL A 302 22.99 -2.66 -22.37
CA VAL A 302 22.02 -2.45 -21.29
C VAL A 302 20.67 -2.00 -21.87
N GLN A 303 20.69 -1.05 -22.80
CA GLN A 303 19.48 -0.55 -23.46
C GLN A 303 18.77 -1.65 -24.26
N THR A 304 19.53 -2.50 -24.94
CA THR A 304 19.00 -3.64 -25.70
C THR A 304 18.32 -4.66 -24.79
N VAL A 305 18.92 -4.98 -23.64
CA VAL A 305 18.32 -5.88 -22.64
C VAL A 305 17.05 -5.26 -22.03
N ALA A 306 17.07 -3.97 -21.72
CA ALA A 306 15.92 -3.25 -21.17
C ALA A 306 14.71 -3.31 -22.11
N ALA A 307 14.93 -3.10 -23.41
CA ALA A 307 13.88 -3.17 -24.43
C ALA A 307 13.29 -4.59 -24.61
N ALA A 308 14.07 -5.63 -24.26
CA ALA A 308 13.64 -7.02 -24.33
C ALA A 308 13.02 -7.54 -23.01
N MET A 309 13.06 -6.77 -21.93
CA MET A 309 12.60 -7.20 -20.61
C MET A 309 11.12 -6.87 -20.38
N PHE A 310 10.36 -7.84 -19.90
CA PHE A 310 8.93 -7.70 -19.63
C PHE A 310 8.56 -8.24 -18.24
N ASP A 311 7.55 -7.61 -17.66
CA ASP A 311 6.73 -8.25 -16.63
C ASP A 311 5.89 -9.37 -17.29
N PRO A 312 5.66 -10.53 -16.64
CA PRO A 312 4.90 -11.61 -17.23
C PRO A 312 3.48 -11.22 -17.67
N PHE A 313 2.77 -10.43 -16.87
CA PHE A 313 1.41 -10.02 -17.19
C PHE A 313 1.37 -8.86 -18.19
N GLU A 314 2.41 -8.02 -18.25
CA GLU A 314 2.63 -7.11 -19.38
C GLU A 314 2.72 -7.89 -20.69
N TYR A 315 3.60 -8.90 -20.75
CA TYR A 315 3.78 -9.73 -21.93
C TYR A 315 2.47 -10.44 -22.33
N LEU A 316 1.81 -11.13 -21.39
CA LEU A 316 0.54 -11.84 -21.66
C LEU A 316 -0.58 -10.89 -22.07
N SER A 317 -0.66 -9.69 -21.48
CA SER A 317 -1.61 -8.65 -21.90
C SER A 317 -1.37 -8.18 -23.33
N LEU A 318 -0.11 -8.02 -23.75
CA LEU A 318 0.22 -7.63 -25.11
C LEU A 318 -0.06 -8.78 -26.10
N ARG A 319 0.24 -10.04 -25.71
CA ARG A 319 -0.15 -11.24 -26.47
C ARG A 319 -1.66 -11.31 -26.70
N LYS A 320 -2.47 -10.95 -25.70
CA LYS A 320 -3.93 -10.85 -25.84
C LYS A 320 -4.32 -9.78 -26.87
N GLN A 321 -3.70 -8.61 -26.82
CA GLN A 321 -3.97 -7.54 -27.81
C GLN A 321 -3.59 -7.95 -29.23
N ASP A 322 -2.63 -8.86 -29.37
CA ASP A 322 -2.24 -9.46 -30.65
C ASP A 322 -3.13 -10.67 -31.03
N ASN A 323 -4.16 -11.00 -30.24
CA ASN A 323 -5.03 -12.18 -30.38
C ASN A 323 -4.28 -13.53 -30.32
N LEU A 324 -3.18 -13.57 -29.58
CA LEU A 324 -2.29 -14.74 -29.44
C LEU A 324 -2.34 -15.39 -28.05
N LEU A 325 -3.08 -14.81 -27.10
CA LEU A 325 -3.30 -15.41 -25.78
C LEU A 325 -4.53 -16.32 -25.81
N LYS A 326 -4.38 -17.56 -25.35
CA LYS A 326 -5.49 -18.49 -25.15
C LYS A 326 -6.29 -18.05 -23.92
N THR A 327 -7.60 -17.90 -24.07
CA THR A 327 -8.51 -17.44 -23.01
C THR A 327 -9.58 -18.48 -22.65
N ASN A 328 -9.36 -19.74 -23.05
CA ASN A 328 -10.22 -20.88 -22.76
C ASN A 328 -10.02 -21.43 -21.34
N PHE A 329 -10.27 -20.59 -20.34
CA PHE A 329 -10.17 -20.95 -18.93
C PHE A 329 -11.13 -22.08 -18.57
N LYS A 330 -10.67 -22.99 -17.72
CA LYS A 330 -11.38 -24.21 -17.28
C LYS A 330 -11.86 -24.14 -15.84
N LYS A 331 -11.27 -23.26 -15.03
CA LYS A 331 -11.64 -23.06 -13.62
C LYS A 331 -11.84 -21.57 -13.35
N SER A 332 -12.87 -21.25 -12.56
CA SER A 332 -13.03 -19.96 -11.91
C SER A 332 -12.08 -19.84 -10.71
N LEU A 333 -11.76 -18.61 -10.30
CA LEU A 333 -10.99 -18.30 -9.10
C LEU A 333 -11.84 -17.74 -7.96
N GLY A 334 -13.14 -17.53 -8.13
CA GLY A 334 -13.98 -16.90 -7.11
C GLY A 334 -13.52 -15.46 -6.80
N LYS A 335 -13.28 -15.14 -5.52
CA LYS A 335 -12.85 -13.82 -5.06
C LYS A 335 -11.35 -13.75 -4.83
N VAL A 336 -10.68 -12.85 -5.54
CA VAL A 336 -9.25 -12.59 -5.37
C VAL A 336 -9.05 -11.16 -4.86
N ALA A 337 -8.46 -11.03 -3.67
CA ALA A 337 -7.87 -9.76 -3.23
C ALA A 337 -6.45 -9.67 -3.80
N TYR A 338 -6.19 -8.68 -4.65
CA TYR A 338 -4.94 -8.53 -5.38
C TYR A 338 -4.27 -7.19 -5.06
N HIS A 339 -3.04 -7.26 -4.54
CA HIS A 339 -2.22 -6.10 -4.24
C HIS A 339 -1.25 -5.80 -5.39
N ILE A 340 -1.22 -4.54 -5.83
CA ILE A 340 -0.33 -4.05 -6.89
C ILE A 340 0.96 -3.47 -6.26
N PRO A 341 2.12 -4.14 -6.38
CA PRO A 341 3.34 -3.71 -5.71
C PRO A 341 3.97 -2.46 -6.32
N CYS A 342 4.66 -1.66 -5.49
CA CYS A 342 5.28 -0.39 -5.89
C CYS A 342 6.19 -0.53 -7.12
N HIS A 343 7.11 -1.50 -7.14
CA HIS A 343 8.02 -1.71 -8.28
C HIS A 343 7.33 -2.14 -9.58
N GLN A 344 6.08 -2.62 -9.54
CA GLN A 344 5.30 -2.83 -10.76
C GLN A 344 4.61 -1.53 -11.20
N ARG A 345 4.12 -0.72 -10.24
CA ARG A 345 3.49 0.58 -10.53
C ARG A 345 4.44 1.58 -11.16
N VAL A 346 5.69 1.64 -10.68
CA VAL A 346 6.75 2.51 -11.21
C VAL A 346 7.09 2.20 -12.67
N GLN A 347 6.93 0.95 -13.09
CA GLN A 347 7.11 0.56 -14.49
C GLN A 347 6.05 1.17 -15.43
N ASN A 348 4.98 1.77 -14.89
CA ASN A 348 3.92 2.44 -15.64
C ASN A 348 3.25 1.56 -16.71
N ILE A 349 3.15 0.26 -16.45
CA ILE A 349 2.50 -0.72 -17.34
C ILE A 349 0.98 -0.80 -17.14
N GLY A 350 0.44 -0.11 -16.13
CA GLY A 350 -0.96 -0.21 -15.73
C GLY A 350 -1.28 -1.51 -14.98
N LYS A 351 -2.56 -1.83 -14.84
CA LYS A 351 -3.06 -2.92 -13.98
C LYS A 351 -3.14 -4.26 -14.72
N LYS A 352 -2.07 -4.65 -15.42
CA LYS A 352 -2.06 -5.78 -16.37
C LYS A 352 -2.42 -7.12 -15.74
N THR A 353 -1.93 -7.38 -14.54
CA THR A 353 -2.25 -8.61 -13.80
C THR A 353 -3.76 -8.71 -13.51
N ARG A 354 -4.36 -7.65 -12.97
CA ARG A 354 -5.82 -7.56 -12.78
C ARG A 354 -6.55 -7.80 -14.10
N ASP A 355 -6.17 -7.08 -15.16
CA ASP A 355 -6.87 -7.13 -16.46
C ASP A 355 -6.88 -8.54 -17.06
N ILE A 356 -5.83 -9.33 -16.85
CA ILE A 356 -5.75 -10.72 -17.31
C ILE A 356 -6.56 -11.65 -16.42
N LEU A 357 -6.44 -11.54 -15.10
CA LEU A 357 -7.21 -12.37 -14.17
C LEU A 357 -8.72 -12.13 -14.28
N GLN A 358 -9.14 -10.89 -14.59
CA GLN A 358 -10.55 -10.53 -14.77
C GLN A 358 -11.20 -11.16 -16.01
N LEU A 359 -10.41 -11.74 -16.93
CA LEU A 359 -10.93 -12.50 -18.07
C LEU A 359 -11.43 -13.88 -17.68
N ILE A 360 -11.05 -14.37 -16.50
CA ILE A 360 -11.42 -15.69 -16.01
C ILE A 360 -12.90 -15.64 -15.61
N PRO A 361 -13.76 -16.55 -16.11
CA PRO A 361 -15.17 -16.57 -15.76
C PRO A 361 -15.41 -16.66 -14.25
N ASP A 362 -16.51 -16.08 -13.80
CA ASP A 362 -16.97 -16.12 -12.41
C ASP A 362 -15.92 -15.68 -11.38
N THR A 363 -15.02 -14.77 -11.78
CA THR A 363 -13.91 -14.29 -10.96
C THR A 363 -14.07 -12.80 -10.66
N THR A 364 -13.97 -12.42 -9.39
CA THR A 364 -13.99 -11.03 -8.92
C THR A 364 -12.61 -10.66 -8.40
N ILE A 365 -12.02 -9.59 -8.93
CA ILE A 365 -10.72 -9.08 -8.48
C ILE A 365 -10.90 -7.76 -7.72
N THR A 366 -10.58 -7.76 -6.43
CA THR A 366 -10.51 -6.53 -5.62
C THR A 366 -9.07 -6.05 -5.58
N THR A 367 -8.78 -4.88 -6.14
CA THR A 367 -7.41 -4.35 -6.22
C THR A 367 -7.06 -3.41 -5.08
N VAL A 368 -5.87 -3.60 -4.48
CA VAL A 368 -5.31 -2.72 -3.44
C VAL A 368 -4.00 -2.11 -3.92
N GLU A 369 -3.95 -0.77 -3.98
CA GLU A 369 -2.85 0.01 -4.58
C GLU A 369 -2.14 0.92 -3.58
N ARG A 370 -1.63 0.33 -2.51
CA ARG A 370 -0.91 1.05 -1.45
C ARG A 370 0.32 0.27 -1.02
N CYS A 371 1.32 0.97 -0.47
CA CYS A 371 2.54 0.34 0.02
C CYS A 371 2.20 -0.74 1.06
N SER A 372 2.69 -1.97 0.83
CA SER A 372 2.54 -3.06 1.80
C SER A 372 3.33 -2.82 3.09
N GLY A 373 4.32 -1.92 3.09
CA GLY A 373 5.21 -1.65 4.22
C GLY A 373 6.43 -2.56 4.30
N HIS A 374 6.50 -3.63 3.50
CA HIS A 374 7.56 -4.63 3.61
C HIS A 374 8.95 -4.10 3.25
N ASP A 375 9.05 -3.54 2.04
CA ASP A 375 10.27 -2.95 1.50
C ASP A 375 11.55 -3.81 1.63
N GLY A 376 11.55 -4.99 1.00
CA GLY A 376 12.72 -5.87 0.89
C GLY A 376 13.41 -6.17 2.22
N THR A 377 14.52 -5.48 2.49
CA THR A 377 15.30 -5.65 3.72
C THR A 377 14.92 -4.67 4.84
N TRP A 378 14.32 -3.52 4.52
CA TRP A 378 14.02 -2.47 5.48
C TRP A 378 13.03 -2.94 6.54
N GLY A 379 11.87 -3.48 6.14
CA GLY A 379 10.86 -3.98 7.08
C GLY A 379 11.30 -5.24 7.83
N VAL A 380 12.41 -5.87 7.49
CA VAL A 380 12.97 -7.00 8.23
C VAL A 380 13.76 -6.53 9.47
N LYS A 381 14.25 -5.29 9.46
CA LYS A 381 15.08 -4.71 10.52
C LYS A 381 14.25 -4.36 11.75
N SER A 382 14.80 -4.59 12.93
CA SER A 382 14.08 -4.40 14.19
C SER A 382 13.61 -2.96 14.39
N GLU A 383 14.46 -1.99 14.04
CA GLU A 383 14.16 -0.55 14.11
C GLU A 383 13.04 -0.09 13.16
N HIS A 384 12.63 -0.92 12.20
CA HIS A 384 11.63 -0.57 11.18
C HIS A 384 10.44 -1.53 11.15
N PHE A 385 10.46 -2.59 11.95
CA PHE A 385 9.39 -3.58 11.97
C PHE A 385 8.05 -2.96 12.36
N ALA A 386 7.99 -2.18 13.44
CA ALA A 386 6.76 -1.51 13.85
C ALA A 386 6.23 -0.55 12.76
N ASP A 387 7.12 0.24 12.16
CA ASP A 387 6.76 1.15 11.07
C ASP A 387 6.24 0.39 9.84
N SER A 388 6.88 -0.70 9.44
CA SER A 388 6.42 -1.52 8.31
C SER A 388 5.00 -2.09 8.53
N MET A 389 4.71 -2.61 9.74
CA MET A 389 3.38 -3.12 10.07
C MET A 389 2.35 -1.99 10.10
N LYS A 390 2.73 -0.80 10.59
CA LYS A 390 1.87 0.40 10.60
C LYS A 390 1.55 0.88 9.19
N ILE A 391 2.55 0.95 8.31
CA ILE A 391 2.38 1.34 6.89
C ILE A 391 1.46 0.34 6.17
N GLY A 392 1.66 -0.96 6.40
CA GLY A 392 0.90 -2.02 5.75
C GLY A 392 -0.52 -2.23 6.27
N ARG A 393 -0.86 -1.75 7.48
CA ARG A 393 -2.16 -1.96 8.12
C ARG A 393 -3.38 -1.66 7.21
N PRO A 394 -3.44 -0.55 6.46
CA PRO A 394 -4.55 -0.30 5.54
C PRO A 394 -4.64 -1.35 4.43
N VAL A 395 -3.49 -1.82 3.92
CA VAL A 395 -3.44 -2.89 2.91
C VAL A 395 -3.93 -4.20 3.51
N PHE A 396 -3.51 -4.55 4.73
CA PHE A 396 -3.95 -5.78 5.40
C PHE A 396 -5.47 -5.80 5.58
N LYS A 397 -6.05 -4.69 6.08
CA LYS A 397 -7.50 -4.55 6.25
C LYS A 397 -8.24 -4.69 4.91
N GLN A 398 -7.79 -3.97 3.88
CA GLN A 398 -8.45 -4.00 2.56
C GLN A 398 -8.33 -5.37 1.89
N MET A 399 -7.18 -6.04 2.01
CA MET A 399 -6.94 -7.36 1.42
C MET A 399 -7.67 -8.49 2.16
N ALA A 400 -8.00 -8.31 3.44
CA ALA A 400 -8.84 -9.24 4.20
C ALA A 400 -10.35 -8.98 4.03
N ALA A 401 -10.72 -7.80 3.55
CA ALA A 401 -12.12 -7.42 3.39
C ALA A 401 -12.83 -8.31 2.35
N SER A 402 -14.14 -8.46 2.51
CA SER A 402 -15.02 -9.22 1.59
C SER A 402 -14.78 -10.72 1.53
N ASP A 403 -14.00 -11.27 2.48
CA ASP A 403 -13.80 -12.69 2.70
C ASP A 403 -13.33 -13.43 1.42
N PRO A 404 -12.15 -13.06 0.89
CA PRO A 404 -11.67 -13.55 -0.40
C PRO A 404 -11.24 -15.02 -0.31
N ASP A 405 -11.26 -15.70 -1.45
CA ASP A 405 -10.71 -17.07 -1.57
C ASP A 405 -9.17 -17.02 -1.66
N TYR A 406 -8.63 -15.96 -2.27
CA TYR A 406 -7.20 -15.79 -2.48
C TYR A 406 -6.71 -14.38 -2.13
N ILE A 407 -5.53 -14.31 -1.51
CA ILE A 407 -4.73 -13.08 -1.43
C ILE A 407 -3.53 -13.18 -2.37
N SER A 408 -3.29 -12.15 -3.18
CA SER A 408 -2.32 -12.22 -4.26
C SER A 408 -1.54 -10.93 -4.47
N SER A 409 -0.31 -11.03 -4.98
CA SER A 409 0.56 -9.90 -5.36
C SER A 409 1.69 -10.42 -6.25
N ASP A 410 2.06 -9.68 -7.31
CA ASP A 410 3.22 -10.03 -8.16
C ASP A 410 4.55 -9.97 -7.39
N CYS A 411 4.58 -9.24 -6.27
CA CYS A 411 5.68 -9.33 -5.33
C CYS A 411 5.34 -10.37 -4.26
N ALA A 412 5.95 -11.56 -4.37
CA ALA A 412 5.77 -12.65 -3.40
C ALA A 412 6.20 -12.26 -1.97
N ILE A 413 7.16 -11.35 -1.84
CA ILE A 413 7.62 -10.88 -0.53
C ILE A 413 6.60 -9.95 0.11
N ALA A 414 6.00 -9.05 -0.68
CA ALA A 414 4.86 -8.25 -0.24
C ALA A 414 3.66 -9.13 0.12
N ALA A 415 3.36 -10.17 -0.67
CA ALA A 415 2.27 -11.11 -0.39
C ALA A 415 2.43 -11.78 0.99
N ARG A 416 3.64 -12.24 1.33
CA ARG A 416 3.92 -12.82 2.66
C ARG A 416 3.80 -11.80 3.80
N HIS A 417 4.22 -10.56 3.57
CA HIS A 417 4.04 -9.52 4.56
C HIS A 417 2.57 -9.16 4.77
N ILE A 418 1.78 -9.13 3.70
CA ILE A 418 0.33 -8.93 3.75
C ILE A 418 -0.34 -10.08 4.51
N GLU A 419 -0.02 -11.33 4.18
CA GLU A 419 -0.49 -12.51 4.92
C GLU A 419 -0.10 -12.45 6.40
N GLN A 420 1.12 -12.02 6.72
CA GLN A 420 1.54 -11.78 8.10
C GLN A 420 0.65 -10.75 8.80
N GLY A 421 0.37 -9.64 8.12
CA GLY A 421 -0.40 -8.53 8.66
C GLY A 421 -1.90 -8.79 8.79
N ILE A 422 -2.46 -9.63 7.92
CA ILE A 422 -3.84 -10.12 8.00
C ILE A 422 -4.01 -11.07 9.20
N GLY A 423 -3.01 -11.91 9.46
CA GLY A 423 -3.10 -12.91 10.52
C GLY A 423 -3.88 -14.14 10.08
N VAL A 424 -4.88 -14.55 10.87
CA VAL A 424 -5.69 -15.74 10.56
C VAL A 424 -6.70 -15.38 9.47
N SER A 425 -6.66 -16.10 8.36
CA SER A 425 -7.61 -15.98 7.25
C SER A 425 -7.84 -17.33 6.61
N LYS A 426 -9.04 -17.54 6.05
CA LYS A 426 -9.33 -18.69 5.19
C LYS A 426 -8.76 -18.53 3.78
N ALA A 427 -8.42 -17.31 3.39
CA ALA A 427 -7.89 -16.99 2.06
C ALA A 427 -6.50 -17.59 1.88
N GLN A 428 -6.24 -18.19 0.72
CA GLN A 428 -4.95 -18.75 0.40
C GLN A 428 -4.03 -17.70 -0.25
N LYS A 429 -2.78 -17.60 0.21
CA LYS A 429 -1.76 -16.75 -0.42
C LYS A 429 -1.20 -17.43 -1.67
N LEU A 430 -1.58 -16.96 -2.85
CA LEU A 430 -1.08 -17.47 -4.13
C LEU A 430 -0.55 -16.35 -5.03
N HIS A 431 0.49 -16.64 -5.80
CA HIS A 431 1.01 -15.71 -6.79
C HIS A 431 0.03 -15.58 -7.97
N PRO A 432 -0.10 -14.43 -8.65
CA PRO A 432 -1.02 -14.29 -9.77
C PRO A 432 -0.76 -15.28 -10.92
N LEU A 433 0.51 -15.66 -11.15
CA LEU A 433 0.86 -16.72 -12.11
C LEU A 433 0.30 -18.09 -11.70
N THR A 434 0.33 -18.43 -10.41
CA THR A 434 -0.28 -19.66 -9.90
C THR A 434 -1.78 -19.64 -10.14
N LEU A 435 -2.45 -18.52 -9.85
CA LEU A 435 -3.88 -18.35 -10.11
C LEU A 435 -4.23 -18.52 -11.59
N LEU A 436 -3.47 -17.89 -12.49
CA LEU A 436 -3.69 -18.03 -13.93
C LEU A 436 -3.46 -19.47 -14.41
N HIS A 437 -2.42 -20.15 -13.90
CA HIS A 437 -2.18 -21.56 -14.20
C HIS A 437 -3.33 -22.46 -13.72
N MET A 438 -3.84 -22.24 -12.51
CA MET A 438 -5.02 -22.94 -11.99
C MET A 438 -6.24 -22.74 -12.90
N ALA A 439 -6.47 -21.51 -13.36
CA ALA A 439 -7.58 -21.17 -14.24
C ALA A 439 -7.52 -21.90 -15.60
N TYR A 440 -6.32 -22.20 -16.12
CA TYR A 440 -6.17 -23.04 -17.32
C TYR A 440 -6.54 -24.52 -17.10
N GLY A 441 -6.65 -24.98 -15.84
CA GLY A 441 -7.11 -26.32 -15.48
C GLY A 441 -6.02 -27.36 -15.28
N GLU A 442 -4.74 -26.96 -15.28
CA GLU A 442 -3.59 -27.89 -15.30
C GLU A 442 -2.96 -28.14 -13.91
N HIS A 443 -3.56 -27.63 -12.84
CA HIS A 443 -3.04 -27.85 -11.48
C HIS A 443 -3.43 -29.23 -10.93
N THR A 444 -2.45 -30.11 -10.75
CA THR A 444 -2.46 -31.15 -9.71
C THR A 444 -1.92 -30.53 -8.43
N ASP A 445 -2.69 -30.58 -7.35
CA ASP A 445 -2.39 -29.96 -6.05
C ASP A 445 -1.04 -30.43 -5.47
N PRO A 446 -0.09 -29.57 -5.08
CA PRO A 446 1.18 -29.99 -4.48
C PRO A 446 1.15 -30.01 -2.95
N GLN A 447 0.02 -29.69 -2.29
CA GLN A 447 0.01 -29.60 -0.82
C GLN A 447 -1.37 -29.86 -0.18
N THR A 448 -1.98 -31.02 -0.46
CA THR A 448 -2.99 -31.59 0.45
C THR A 448 -2.31 -32.22 1.66
N ALA A 449 -2.20 -31.45 2.74
CA ALA A 449 -2.16 -31.96 4.10
C ALA A 449 -3.07 -31.07 4.95
N ILE A 450 -4.38 -31.32 4.86
CA ILE A 450 -5.36 -30.85 5.85
C ILE A 450 -5.84 -32.10 6.59
N ASP A 451 -5.59 -32.06 7.90
CA ASP A 451 -6.01 -32.99 8.94
C ASP A 451 -7.56 -33.03 9.02
N PRO A 452 -8.23 -34.21 8.96
CA PRO A 452 -9.67 -34.28 8.76
C PRO A 452 -10.56 -34.18 10.02
N ASP A 453 -10.03 -33.82 11.19
CA ASP A 453 -10.86 -33.70 12.40
C ASP A 453 -11.02 -32.25 12.88
N GLN A 454 -12.14 -31.60 12.53
CA GLN A 454 -13.06 -30.89 13.45
C GLN A 454 -14.08 -29.96 12.75
N PRO A 455 -15.25 -29.66 13.38
CA PRO A 455 -16.55 -29.78 12.71
C PRO A 455 -17.10 -28.50 12.05
N ILE A 456 -17.95 -28.76 11.06
CA ILE A 456 -18.78 -27.82 10.31
C ILE A 456 -19.93 -27.29 11.19
N ILE A 457 -20.02 -25.97 11.32
CA ILE A 457 -21.22 -25.19 11.71
C ILE A 457 -21.11 -23.92 10.86
N GLY A 458 -22.09 -23.37 10.15
CA GLY A 458 -23.51 -23.60 9.95
C GLY A 458 -23.92 -22.47 8.98
N THR A 459 -24.77 -22.78 8.02
CA THR A 459 -25.22 -21.84 6.97
C THR A 459 -26.01 -20.66 7.55
N THR A 460 -25.75 -19.44 7.09
CA THR A 460 -26.72 -18.33 7.13
C THR A 460 -26.82 -17.65 5.76
N GLN A 461 -28.05 -17.37 5.36
CA GLN A 461 -28.48 -16.73 4.12
C GLN A 461 -28.17 -15.22 4.10
N PRO A 462 -28.23 -14.55 2.92
CA PRO A 462 -27.79 -13.18 2.77
C PRO A 462 -28.80 -12.16 3.31
N GLY A 463 -28.30 -11.25 4.15
CA GLY A 463 -29.05 -10.10 4.67
C GLY A 463 -29.23 -8.98 3.64
N GLU A 464 -30.33 -8.26 3.80
CA GLU A 464 -30.92 -7.25 2.92
C GLU A 464 -30.00 -6.04 2.62
N LYS A 465 -30.07 -5.54 1.39
CA LYS A 465 -29.44 -4.27 0.98
C LYS A 465 -30.20 -3.10 1.59
N TYR A 466 -29.56 -2.32 2.46
CA TYR A 466 -30.07 -1.03 2.91
C TYR A 466 -30.19 -0.06 1.71
N MET A 467 -31.39 0.51 1.48
CA MET A 467 -31.57 1.61 0.54
C MET A 467 -31.07 2.90 1.17
N THR A 468 -30.07 3.52 0.55
CA THR A 468 -29.42 4.74 1.03
C THR A 468 -30.00 6.00 0.39
N SER A 469 -30.04 7.12 1.13
CA SER A 469 -30.61 8.40 0.67
C SER A 469 -29.69 9.19 -0.28
N ILE A 470 -28.39 8.87 -0.30
CA ILE A 470 -27.41 9.42 -1.24
C ILE A 470 -27.02 8.29 -2.20
N THR A 471 -27.27 8.50 -3.48
CA THR A 471 -26.85 7.59 -4.56
C THR A 471 -25.77 8.24 -5.40
N ARG A 472 -25.19 7.49 -6.34
CA ARG A 472 -24.24 8.02 -7.31
C ARG A 472 -24.78 9.26 -8.03
N ASP A 473 -26.06 9.24 -8.41
CA ASP A 473 -26.73 10.33 -9.12
C ASP A 473 -26.94 11.57 -8.26
N SER A 474 -26.94 11.42 -6.94
CA SER A 474 -26.95 12.54 -5.99
C SER A 474 -25.61 13.29 -5.96
N LEU A 475 -24.55 12.78 -6.60
CA LEU A 475 -23.23 13.41 -6.60
C LEU A 475 -22.92 14.11 -7.93
N LEU A 476 -22.65 15.41 -7.86
CA LEU A 476 -22.08 16.20 -8.95
C LEU A 476 -20.75 15.59 -9.44
N THR A 477 -20.50 15.75 -10.73
CA THR A 477 -19.18 15.47 -11.31
C THR A 477 -18.13 16.40 -10.72
N LEU A 478 -16.85 16.04 -10.81
CA LEU A 478 -15.74 16.87 -10.33
C LEU A 478 -15.77 18.29 -10.89
N GLU A 479 -16.10 18.43 -12.18
CA GLU A 479 -16.20 19.73 -12.84
C GLU A 479 -17.39 20.55 -12.31
N ALA A 480 -18.57 19.94 -12.20
CA ALA A 480 -19.76 20.62 -11.70
C ALA A 480 -19.59 21.01 -10.23
N TYR A 481 -18.99 20.14 -9.42
CA TYR A 481 -18.67 20.41 -8.03
C TYR A 481 -17.67 21.56 -7.90
N ALA A 482 -16.58 21.56 -8.66
CA ALA A 482 -15.56 22.61 -8.61
C ALA A 482 -16.14 24.02 -8.89
N LYS A 483 -17.14 24.13 -9.76
CA LYS A 483 -17.83 25.41 -10.07
C LYS A 483 -18.62 25.95 -8.87
N ILE A 484 -19.25 25.08 -8.08
CA ILE A 484 -20.10 25.49 -6.95
C ILE A 484 -19.44 25.31 -5.59
N ARG A 485 -18.24 24.74 -5.53
CA ARG A 485 -17.58 24.29 -4.28
C ARG A 485 -17.55 25.37 -3.21
N LYS A 486 -17.27 26.62 -3.59
CA LYS A 486 -17.22 27.75 -2.66
C LYS A 486 -18.59 28.02 -2.00
N ASP A 487 -19.65 28.01 -2.79
CA ASP A 487 -21.01 28.30 -2.32
C ASP A 487 -21.57 27.10 -1.53
N PHE A 488 -21.33 25.89 -2.02
CA PHE A 488 -21.74 24.66 -1.32
C PHE A 488 -21.02 24.51 0.02
N ARG A 489 -19.72 24.83 0.09
CA ARG A 489 -18.98 24.90 1.36
C ARG A 489 -19.56 25.95 2.31
N ALA A 490 -19.92 27.14 1.82
CA ALA A 490 -20.55 28.17 2.64
C ALA A 490 -21.91 27.71 3.19
N GLN A 491 -22.72 27.04 2.37
CA GLN A 491 -23.99 26.43 2.77
C GLN A 491 -23.79 25.38 3.87
N VAL A 492 -22.83 24.47 3.69
CA VAL A 492 -22.56 23.39 4.67
C VAL A 492 -21.99 23.95 5.97
N ILE A 493 -21.13 24.98 5.92
CA ILE A 493 -20.65 25.67 7.13
C ILE A 493 -21.81 26.32 7.89
N ALA A 494 -22.74 26.97 7.19
CA ALA A 494 -23.92 27.56 7.80
C ALA A 494 -24.81 26.49 8.46
N HIS A 495 -25.01 25.36 7.77
CA HIS A 495 -25.77 24.20 8.26
C HIS A 495 -25.11 23.55 9.48
N LYS A 496 -23.78 23.35 9.46
CA LYS A 496 -23.03 22.76 10.59
C LYS A 496 -23.15 23.55 11.88
N LYS A 497 -23.51 24.85 11.84
CA LYS A 497 -23.75 25.65 13.06
C LYS A 497 -24.88 25.07 13.93
N THR A 498 -25.92 24.50 13.33
CA THR A 498 -27.04 23.87 14.06
C THR A 498 -26.85 22.37 14.26
N ARG A 499 -25.69 21.82 13.86
CA ARG A 499 -25.34 20.40 13.99
C ARG A 499 -24.13 20.19 14.91
N LYS A 500 -23.49 21.27 15.34
CA LYS A 500 -22.28 21.25 16.16
C LYS A 500 -22.62 21.55 17.61
N ILE A 501 -22.20 20.66 18.50
CA ILE A 501 -22.32 20.78 19.94
C ILE A 501 -20.91 20.78 20.52
N LEU A 502 -20.59 21.79 21.33
CA LEU A 502 -19.38 21.81 22.14
C LEU A 502 -19.73 21.19 23.50
N LEU A 503 -19.05 20.11 23.87
CA LEU A 503 -19.27 19.38 25.10
C LEU A 503 -18.07 19.56 26.02
N GLY A 504 -18.20 20.47 26.99
CA GLY A 504 -17.08 20.92 27.80
C GLY A 504 -16.13 21.82 27.00
N GLU A 505 -14.83 21.70 27.25
CA GLU A 505 -13.81 22.57 26.65
C GLU A 505 -13.15 22.00 25.38
N ASN A 506 -13.14 20.67 25.24
CA ASN A 506 -12.23 19.97 24.32
C ASN A 506 -12.94 18.92 23.45
N ILE A 507 -14.22 18.66 23.66
CA ILE A 507 -15.00 17.71 22.84
C ILE A 507 -16.00 18.46 21.99
N ILE A 508 -16.00 18.16 20.70
CA ILE A 508 -16.98 18.65 19.74
C ILE A 508 -17.73 17.46 19.16
N LEU A 509 -19.05 17.49 19.23
CA LEU A 509 -19.92 16.58 18.49
C LEU A 509 -20.45 17.31 17.26
N ILE A 510 -20.25 16.72 16.08
CA ILE A 510 -20.89 17.16 14.83
C ILE A 510 -21.87 16.09 14.42
N PHE A 511 -23.16 16.36 14.60
CA PHE A 511 -24.22 15.45 14.20
C PHE A 511 -24.34 15.42 12.68
N GLU A 512 -24.12 14.25 12.10
CA GLU A 512 -24.08 14.05 10.66
C GLU A 512 -25.49 13.89 10.10
N ASP A 513 -25.72 14.36 8.89
CA ASP A 513 -26.94 14.14 8.10
C ASP A 513 -26.61 14.03 6.61
N ALA A 514 -27.62 13.85 5.78
CA ALA A 514 -27.41 13.71 4.34
C ALA A 514 -26.65 14.89 3.70
N LEU A 515 -26.79 16.12 4.22
CA LEU A 515 -26.08 17.29 3.67
C LEU A 515 -24.61 17.31 4.10
N THR A 516 -24.32 17.04 5.37
CA THR A 516 -22.93 17.01 5.86
C THR A 516 -22.14 15.86 5.26
N VAL A 517 -22.76 14.69 5.13
CA VAL A 517 -22.17 13.48 4.51
C VAL A 517 -21.98 13.68 3.01
N ARG A 518 -22.96 14.22 2.29
CA ARG A 518 -22.80 14.54 0.86
C ARG A 518 -21.63 15.49 0.62
N TYR A 519 -21.44 16.47 1.50
CA TYR A 519 -20.31 17.38 1.43
C TYR A 519 -18.98 16.68 1.68
N GLN A 520 -18.89 15.79 2.67
CA GLN A 520 -17.67 15.00 2.92
C GLN A 520 -17.30 14.14 1.71
N ILE A 521 -18.27 13.42 1.15
CA ILE A 521 -18.06 12.60 -0.05
C ILE A 521 -17.58 13.48 -1.21
N GLN A 522 -18.27 14.59 -1.48
CA GLN A 522 -17.87 15.49 -2.58
C GLN A 522 -16.48 16.12 -2.41
N GLU A 523 -16.12 16.53 -1.18
CA GLU A 523 -14.77 17.01 -0.90
C GLU A 523 -13.74 15.90 -1.10
N MET A 524 -14.02 14.68 -0.67
CA MET A 524 -13.15 13.52 -0.90
C MET A 524 -12.96 13.25 -2.39
N LEU A 525 -14.05 13.16 -3.14
CA LEU A 525 -14.00 12.96 -4.60
C LEU A 525 -13.19 14.07 -5.29
N HIS A 526 -13.40 15.32 -4.88
CA HIS A 526 -12.69 16.47 -5.44
C HIS A 526 -11.19 16.47 -5.12
N VAL A 527 -10.83 16.27 -3.87
CA VAL A 527 -9.43 16.34 -3.40
C VAL A 527 -8.61 15.18 -3.97
N GLU A 528 -9.18 13.97 -3.95
CA GLU A 528 -8.52 12.76 -4.46
C GLU A 528 -8.71 12.57 -5.98
N ARG A 529 -9.47 13.48 -6.64
CA ARG A 529 -9.81 13.43 -8.07
C ARG A 529 -10.45 12.10 -8.47
N ILE A 530 -11.36 11.59 -7.64
CA ILE A 530 -12.11 10.36 -7.89
C ILE A 530 -13.27 10.67 -8.85
N PHE A 531 -13.23 10.08 -10.05
CA PHE A 531 -14.30 10.19 -11.05
C PHE A 531 -14.77 8.84 -11.60
N GLN A 532 -14.07 7.75 -11.26
CA GLN A 532 -14.45 6.39 -11.64
C GLN A 532 -15.64 5.92 -10.80
N GLU A 533 -16.61 5.27 -11.43
CA GLU A 533 -17.89 4.91 -10.80
C GLU A 533 -17.72 4.02 -9.57
N GLU A 534 -16.86 3.00 -9.64
CA GLU A 534 -16.61 2.07 -8.54
C GLU A 534 -15.97 2.75 -7.31
N GLU A 535 -15.05 3.69 -7.53
CA GLU A 535 -14.42 4.46 -6.46
C GLU A 535 -15.43 5.44 -5.82
N ILE A 536 -16.34 6.01 -6.61
CA ILE A 536 -17.43 6.85 -6.08
C ILE A 536 -18.40 6.02 -5.23
N VAL A 537 -18.72 4.80 -5.67
CA VAL A 537 -19.55 3.85 -4.90
C VAL A 537 -18.84 3.47 -3.60
N HIS A 538 -17.53 3.29 -3.60
CA HIS A 538 -16.76 3.00 -2.38
C HIS A 538 -16.82 4.15 -1.35
N GLU A 539 -16.65 5.39 -1.80
CA GLU A 539 -16.79 6.56 -0.91
C GLU A 539 -18.23 6.66 -0.37
N LEU A 540 -19.23 6.38 -1.21
CA LEU A 540 -20.62 6.30 -0.77
C LEU A 540 -20.79 5.24 0.34
N GLU A 541 -20.32 4.02 0.14
CA GLU A 541 -20.44 2.94 1.13
C GLU A 541 -19.70 3.25 2.44
N THR A 542 -18.60 3.99 2.37
CA THR A 542 -17.79 4.37 3.55
C THR A 542 -18.51 5.42 4.41
N TYR A 543 -19.08 6.44 3.78
CA TYR A 543 -19.63 7.59 4.50
C TYR A 543 -21.13 7.49 4.76
N THR A 544 -21.87 6.70 3.98
CA THR A 544 -23.33 6.56 4.17
C THR A 544 -23.76 5.98 5.51
N PRO A 545 -23.00 5.08 6.17
CA PRO A 545 -23.32 4.65 7.53
C PRO A 545 -23.39 5.79 8.57
N LEU A 546 -22.86 6.97 8.26
CA LEU A 546 -22.96 8.18 9.09
C LEU A 546 -24.27 8.94 8.90
N ILE A 547 -25.14 8.52 7.99
CA ILE A 547 -26.46 9.12 7.83
C ILE A 547 -27.42 8.46 8.83
N PRO A 548 -28.16 9.25 9.64
CA PRO A 548 -29.25 8.75 10.46
C PRO A 548 -30.31 7.98 9.65
N ASP A 549 -30.83 6.89 10.21
CA ASP A 549 -31.80 6.01 9.55
C ASP A 549 -33.26 6.22 10.02
N GLY A 550 -33.50 7.28 10.81
CA GLY A 550 -34.82 7.58 11.38
C GLY A 550 -35.00 7.10 12.82
N HIS A 551 -34.13 6.24 13.34
CA HIS A 551 -34.22 5.71 14.72
C HIS A 551 -32.99 6.00 15.57
N ASN A 552 -31.97 6.61 14.98
CA ASN A 552 -30.77 7.02 15.68
C ASN A 552 -30.28 8.39 15.27
N TRP A 553 -29.39 8.94 16.08
CA TRP A 553 -28.51 10.03 15.69
C TRP A 553 -27.11 9.51 15.43
N LYS A 554 -26.46 10.05 14.40
CA LYS A 554 -25.05 9.79 14.09
C LYS A 554 -24.23 11.06 14.32
N ALA A 555 -23.08 10.95 14.96
CA ALA A 555 -22.21 12.10 15.20
C ALA A 555 -20.73 11.76 15.00
N THR A 556 -19.99 12.68 14.40
CA THR A 556 -18.54 12.68 14.47
C THR A 556 -18.10 13.42 15.73
N MET A 557 -17.47 12.71 16.66
CA MET A 557 -16.82 13.31 17.82
C MET A 557 -15.39 13.70 17.48
N MET A 558 -14.97 14.90 17.87
CA MET A 558 -13.59 15.38 17.77
C MET A 558 -13.09 15.82 19.14
N ILE A 559 -11.90 15.36 19.51
CA ILE A 559 -11.18 15.73 20.73
C ILE A 559 -10.05 16.70 20.33
N GLU A 560 -10.24 17.98 20.65
CA GLU A 560 -9.37 19.07 20.19
C GLU A 560 -8.49 19.59 21.33
N TYR A 561 -7.17 19.55 21.09
CA TYR A 561 -6.16 20.25 21.88
C TYR A 561 -5.21 20.95 20.90
N THR A 562 -4.92 22.22 21.15
CA THR A 562 -4.12 23.08 20.26
C THR A 562 -2.67 22.62 20.16
N ASP A 563 -2.08 22.23 21.29
CA ASP A 563 -0.72 21.69 21.38
C ASP A 563 -0.70 20.17 21.11
N PRO A 564 0.09 19.67 20.15
CA PRO A 564 0.15 18.24 19.82
C PRO A 564 0.66 17.33 20.95
N ALA A 565 1.59 17.79 21.79
CA ALA A 565 2.13 17.01 22.90
C ALA A 565 1.09 16.89 24.03
N ILE A 566 0.38 17.99 24.32
CA ILE A 566 -0.75 17.99 25.24
C ILE A 566 -1.85 17.07 24.70
N ARG A 567 -2.17 17.15 23.40
CA ARG A 567 -3.15 16.27 22.75
C ARG A 567 -2.80 14.80 22.94
N ALA A 568 -1.56 14.41 22.64
CA ALA A 568 -1.12 13.03 22.78
C ALA A 568 -1.20 12.53 24.23
N ALA A 569 -0.74 13.33 25.19
CA ALA A 569 -0.82 13.00 26.62
C ALA A 569 -2.27 12.89 27.09
N LYS A 570 -3.16 13.76 26.62
CA LYS A 570 -4.59 13.73 26.98
C LYS A 570 -5.30 12.54 26.37
N LEU A 571 -5.08 12.22 25.09
CA LEU A 571 -5.68 11.04 24.46
C LEU A 571 -5.28 9.72 25.16
N ALA A 572 -4.09 9.64 25.75
CA ALA A 572 -3.70 8.50 26.57
C ALA A 572 -4.52 8.38 27.87
N THR A 573 -4.98 9.51 28.43
CA THR A 573 -5.83 9.53 29.63
C THR A 573 -7.32 9.37 29.34
N LEU A 574 -7.73 9.45 28.07
CA LEU A 574 -9.14 9.46 27.63
C LEU A 574 -9.56 8.16 26.95
N ILE A 575 -8.80 7.08 27.14
CA ILE A 575 -9.12 5.72 26.68
C ILE A 575 -10.54 5.33 27.13
N GLY A 576 -11.41 4.97 26.18
CA GLY A 576 -12.81 4.62 26.40
C GLY A 576 -13.76 5.79 26.56
N ILE A 577 -13.35 7.03 26.26
CA ILE A 577 -14.23 8.20 26.38
C ILE A 577 -15.41 8.16 25.41
N GLU A 578 -15.22 7.60 24.22
CA GLU A 578 -16.23 7.44 23.17
C GLU A 578 -17.45 6.66 23.67
N ASP A 579 -17.26 5.66 24.53
CA ASP A 579 -18.32 4.85 25.14
C ASP A 579 -19.02 5.54 26.33
N LYS A 580 -18.51 6.70 26.74
CA LYS A 580 -19.03 7.47 27.88
C LYS A 580 -19.75 8.74 27.47
N VAL A 581 -19.82 9.03 26.17
CA VAL A 581 -20.66 10.11 25.64
C VAL A 581 -22.11 9.64 25.63
N TRP A 582 -23.04 10.48 26.07
CA TRP A 582 -24.46 10.17 26.13
C TRP A 582 -25.34 11.32 25.68
N VAL A 583 -26.54 10.97 25.20
CA VAL A 583 -27.66 11.87 24.95
C VAL A 583 -28.83 11.43 25.82
N ARG A 584 -29.62 12.37 26.36
CA ARG A 584 -30.80 12.06 27.17
C ARG A 584 -31.99 12.87 26.70
N VAL A 585 -33.08 12.17 26.45
CA VAL A 585 -34.41 12.76 26.25
C VAL A 585 -35.06 12.95 27.62
N ALA A 586 -35.60 14.13 27.90
CA ALA A 586 -36.25 14.40 29.18
C ALA A 586 -37.35 13.36 29.49
N GLY A 587 -37.31 12.81 30.70
CA GLY A 587 -38.22 11.73 31.13
C GLY A 587 -37.70 10.31 30.84
N HIS A 588 -36.54 10.16 30.18
CA HIS A 588 -35.94 8.86 29.84
C HIS A 588 -34.52 8.71 30.42
N ALA A 589 -34.04 7.47 30.43
CA ALA A 589 -32.66 7.17 30.78
C ALA A 589 -31.68 7.72 29.72
N PRO A 590 -30.40 7.98 30.09
CA PRO A 590 -29.36 8.34 29.12
C PRO A 590 -29.14 7.21 28.10
N VAL A 591 -28.97 7.59 26.85
CA VAL A 591 -28.51 6.74 25.75
C VAL A 591 -27.02 7.02 25.56
N TYR A 592 -26.19 6.05 25.93
CA TYR A 592 -24.76 6.10 25.67
C TYR A 592 -24.48 5.80 24.19
N ALA A 593 -23.44 6.41 23.65
CA ALA A 593 -23.00 6.18 22.29
C ALA A 593 -22.58 4.72 22.09
N ILE A 594 -22.88 4.20 20.90
CA ILE A 594 -22.23 3.04 20.33
C ILE A 594 -21.18 3.60 19.38
N ALA A 595 -19.90 3.41 19.71
CA ALA A 595 -18.80 4.02 18.99
C ALA A 595 -18.18 3.06 17.97
N ASP A 596 -17.75 3.64 16.85
CA ASP A 596 -16.74 3.08 15.94
C ASP A 596 -17.01 1.66 15.42
N GLU A 597 -18.28 1.35 15.16
CA GLU A 597 -18.75 0.06 14.64
C GLU A 597 -18.11 -0.32 13.28
N ASP A 598 -17.54 0.66 12.58
CA ASP A 598 -16.82 0.49 11.31
C ASP A 598 -15.35 0.06 11.48
N LEU A 599 -14.72 0.39 12.62
CA LEU A 599 -13.27 0.34 12.85
C LEU A 599 -12.92 0.52 14.33
N GLU A 600 -12.20 -0.39 14.98
CA GLU A 600 -11.59 -0.06 16.30
C GLU A 600 -10.63 1.13 16.18
N ARG A 601 -10.90 2.23 16.91
CA ARG A 601 -10.11 3.48 16.88
C ARG A 601 -9.26 3.73 18.12
N GLU A 602 -9.37 2.87 19.12
CA GLU A 602 -8.54 2.85 20.32
C GLU A 602 -7.37 1.87 20.18
N ASN A 603 -6.29 2.10 20.93
CA ASN A 603 -5.28 1.08 21.22
C ASN A 603 -4.87 1.14 22.70
N SER A 604 -4.02 0.20 23.14
CA SER A 604 -3.57 0.09 24.53
C SER A 604 -2.79 1.31 25.08
N GLU A 605 -2.41 2.26 24.22
CA GLU A 605 -1.63 3.44 24.61
C GLU A 605 -2.45 4.74 24.59
N LYS A 606 -3.47 4.86 23.73
CA LYS A 606 -4.31 6.06 23.59
C LYS A 606 -5.56 5.85 22.75
N THR A 607 -6.58 6.68 22.98
CA THR A 607 -7.74 6.80 22.09
C THR A 607 -7.48 7.70 20.88
N SER A 608 -8.41 7.73 19.93
CA SER A 608 -8.37 8.57 18.72
C SER A 608 -8.80 10.02 19.03
N SER A 609 -8.35 10.98 18.21
CA SER A 609 -8.91 12.33 18.29
C SER A 609 -10.26 12.45 17.55
N VAL A 610 -10.68 11.42 16.81
CA VAL A 610 -11.93 11.40 16.04
C VAL A 610 -12.63 10.04 16.16
N HIS A 611 -13.91 10.06 16.52
CA HIS A 611 -14.76 8.88 16.66
C HIS A 611 -16.10 9.06 15.93
N PHE A 612 -16.69 7.96 15.47
CA PHE A 612 -18.04 7.93 14.93
C PHE A 612 -18.98 7.33 15.96
N LEU A 613 -19.99 8.09 16.35
CA LEU A 613 -20.92 7.74 17.42
C LEU A 613 -22.31 7.51 16.84
N ARG A 614 -22.98 6.45 17.28
CA ARG A 614 -24.40 6.22 17.06
C ARG A 614 -25.14 6.25 18.40
N PHE A 615 -26.24 7.01 18.46
CA PHE A 615 -27.16 7.04 19.59
C PHE A 615 -28.49 6.42 19.17
N GLU A 616 -28.74 5.18 19.60
CA GLU A 616 -29.96 4.45 19.27
C GLU A 616 -31.11 4.85 20.21
N LEU A 617 -32.23 5.31 19.65
CA LEU A 617 -33.39 5.78 20.43
C LEU A 617 -34.53 4.77 20.37
N THR A 618 -35.26 4.62 21.48
CA THR A 618 -36.50 3.85 21.46
C THR A 618 -37.64 4.65 20.84
N SER A 619 -38.70 3.97 20.40
CA SER A 619 -39.89 4.63 19.84
C SER A 619 -40.52 5.63 20.82
N GLU A 620 -40.53 5.35 22.12
CA GLU A 620 -41.05 6.26 23.16
C GLU A 620 -40.18 7.52 23.30
N MET A 621 -38.85 7.37 23.20
CA MET A 621 -37.93 8.51 23.19
C MET A 621 -38.19 9.40 21.98
N ILE A 622 -38.26 8.82 20.77
CA ILE A 622 -38.52 9.54 19.52
C ILE A 622 -39.85 10.31 19.62
N GLN A 623 -40.92 9.66 20.07
CA GLN A 623 -42.22 10.29 20.27
C GLN A 623 -42.15 11.47 21.26
N SER A 624 -41.39 11.31 22.34
CA SER A 624 -41.19 12.37 23.34
C SER A 624 -40.46 13.57 22.75
N VAL A 625 -39.43 13.35 21.91
CA VAL A 625 -38.74 14.45 21.22
C VAL A 625 -39.70 15.17 20.26
N HIS A 626 -40.54 14.45 19.51
CA HIS A 626 -41.57 15.08 18.68
C HIS A 626 -42.60 15.89 19.48
N GLN A 627 -42.92 15.47 20.70
CA GLN A 627 -43.83 16.17 21.61
C GLN A 627 -43.23 17.37 22.34
N GLY A 628 -41.95 17.69 22.08
CA GLY A 628 -41.31 18.86 22.69
C GLY A 628 -40.37 18.56 23.84
N ALA A 629 -40.08 17.29 24.16
CA ALA A 629 -39.12 16.96 25.23
C ALA A 629 -37.76 17.61 24.97
N THR A 630 -37.14 18.13 26.04
CA THR A 630 -35.80 18.71 25.97
C THR A 630 -34.75 17.61 25.83
N LEU A 631 -33.60 17.98 25.26
CA LEU A 631 -32.44 17.10 25.14
C LEU A 631 -31.34 17.63 26.06
N SER A 632 -30.64 16.71 26.73
CA SER A 632 -29.37 16.96 27.39
C SER A 632 -28.31 16.01 26.85
N MET A 633 -27.04 16.39 26.98
CA MET A 633 -25.91 15.60 26.50
C MET A 633 -24.75 15.68 27.48
N GLY A 634 -23.91 14.66 27.53
CA GLY A 634 -22.80 14.58 28.49
C GLY A 634 -21.73 13.59 28.10
N ALA A 635 -20.63 13.63 28.84
CA ALA A 635 -19.56 12.65 28.81
C ALA A 635 -19.19 12.32 30.26
N ASP A 636 -19.32 11.05 30.63
CA ASP A 636 -19.10 10.55 32.00
C ASP A 636 -17.79 9.74 32.08
N HIS A 637 -16.69 10.30 31.57
CA HIS A 637 -15.39 9.63 31.60
C HIS A 637 -14.60 10.02 32.87
N PRO A 638 -13.89 9.10 33.57
CA PRO A 638 -13.14 9.44 34.78
C PRO A 638 -12.14 10.60 34.61
N ALA A 639 -11.55 10.73 33.43
CA ALA A 639 -10.62 11.82 33.09
C ALA A 639 -11.30 13.01 32.37
N TYR A 640 -12.61 12.96 32.12
CA TYR A 640 -13.35 14.02 31.44
C TYR A 640 -14.85 13.97 31.78
N GLN A 641 -15.30 14.93 32.58
CA GLN A 641 -16.69 15.08 33.01
C GLN A 641 -17.24 16.37 32.42
N ALA A 642 -18.23 16.25 31.55
CA ALA A 642 -18.92 17.39 30.97
C ALA A 642 -20.40 17.07 30.78
N SER A 643 -21.27 18.04 31.02
CA SER A 643 -22.69 17.90 30.75
C SER A 643 -23.29 19.23 30.29
N MET A 644 -24.36 19.13 29.52
CA MET A 644 -25.23 20.24 29.15
C MET A 644 -26.67 19.84 29.43
N ASP A 645 -27.33 20.63 30.29
CA ASP A 645 -28.68 20.31 30.76
C ASP A 645 -29.75 20.56 29.69
N ILE A 646 -29.50 21.48 28.76
CA ILE A 646 -30.43 21.84 27.69
C ILE A 646 -29.66 22.11 26.40
N VAL A 647 -29.94 21.32 25.37
CA VAL A 647 -29.48 21.56 23.99
C VAL A 647 -30.26 22.72 23.38
N ASP A 648 -29.56 23.62 22.70
CA ASP A 648 -30.14 24.78 22.02
C ASP A 648 -31.36 24.41 21.15
N ALA A 649 -32.38 25.26 21.15
CA ALA A 649 -33.64 24.98 20.46
C ALA A 649 -33.47 24.83 18.94
N GLY A 650 -32.54 25.58 18.33
CA GLY A 650 -32.21 25.48 16.91
C GLY A 650 -31.50 24.17 16.58
N ILE A 651 -30.55 23.75 17.42
CA ILE A 651 -29.87 22.45 17.29
C ILE A 651 -30.87 21.31 17.48
N ARG A 652 -31.67 21.34 18.54
CA ARG A 652 -32.73 20.35 18.82
C ARG A 652 -33.69 20.22 17.64
N ALA A 653 -34.17 21.34 17.09
CA ALA A 653 -35.05 21.33 15.93
C ALA A 653 -34.35 20.78 14.67
N SER A 654 -33.03 20.94 14.56
CA SER A 654 -32.23 20.36 13.49
C SER A 654 -32.10 18.85 13.64
N LEU A 655 -31.81 18.34 14.85
CA LEU A 655 -31.67 16.91 15.14
C LEU A 655 -32.99 16.15 15.05
N LEU A 656 -34.12 16.80 15.37
CA LEU A 656 -35.45 16.20 15.23
C LEU A 656 -35.76 15.78 13.79
N LYS A 657 -35.16 16.43 12.78
CA LYS A 657 -35.38 16.10 11.36
C LYS A 657 -34.77 14.76 10.93
N ASP A 658 -33.86 14.24 11.74
CA ASP A 658 -33.19 12.96 11.48
C ASP A 658 -34.02 11.77 11.94
N LEU A 659 -35.04 12.02 12.76
CA LEU A 659 -35.88 11.00 13.34
C LEU A 659 -37.18 10.86 12.56
N SER A 660 -37.59 9.62 12.34
CA SER A 660 -38.84 9.30 11.66
C SER A 660 -40.02 9.52 12.61
N THR A 661 -41.09 10.11 12.09
CA THR A 661 -42.39 10.04 12.75
C THR A 661 -42.92 8.62 12.53
N ALA A 662 -43.08 7.84 13.60
CA ALA A 662 -43.69 6.51 13.55
C ALA A 662 -45.04 6.50 12.79
#